data_AF-A0A9P7F924-F1
#
_entry.id   AF-A0A9P7F924-F1
#
_cell.length_a   1.000
_cell.length_b   1.000
_cell.length_c   1.000
_cell.angle_alpha   90.00
_cell.angle_beta   90.00
_cell.angle_gamma   90.00
#
_symmetry.space_group_name_H-M   'P 1'
#
loop_
_entity.id
_entity.type
_entity.pdbx_description
1 polymer ?
#
loop_
_entity_poly.entity_id
_entity_poly.type
_entity_poly.pdbx_seq_one_letter_code
_entity_poly.pdbx_strand_id
1 'polypeptide(L)'
;MGVHGLTTYLRENQRILAKAVEFPSSSTDVTSIVVDGWSFIYELYEESKLPWVYGGEYKAFSACVEGVVKAWMAVGLRVYFVFDGSAPELKIPTLISRLNHSIVERSLLFFRTSETSRSTPRFLHETRMIPPLAYYACLHALHEVASSADTLQVHFADEEGDPYAVELAGRLGAFVVGKDSDFVILNSGKYAGYIQLDDMLWAVPKFVDAGSGDEDGEFRTVKKAKTKKKNTAQQGTRRGLIPPAHSTDLTLSVSVYTPTALASHFKIPVTLLPLFGALVGNDFSNQSSTQRNVQSLFFERHLTLSQRISRVGSTLNAILSAATQKRKARHQVGSVMDLIDRSVHALLIRQPSTMASGETDAIVDRIVNATLQYAINKYDGDTFGPDGLWPSKICALHQAETCRLPGLFSRTLLSADDEAANNNTAEHDTQLPQLHSLYISAYRSGHLQPKLMDILNTGTFWPRLFLENPDAENVARSIGRPIREWIFAILEDAVGLPEAPEGSGNPEVGQSDTTQMDEEDEDELIDVVEEDSEDDGADLLAPLRGELQKLRVPDEGSEIPASATSQSRSHLPTQPKYVMEYVRRGTRVAPESVTVPDISRLLVSSAFHDNCQDWTPLPLRPALERMSVFLHILHSSTVALEELPREQLMCALVLRWVVRVMHLRAIESSSKEREKEKWTRSEAGAFLAFYTSGRHSLDFCAMPALSGSEPNAGSETTPINSRSIQLMAQVLMAIESIHHLSQVLLVSERVPVRVHTLSGQAFHMFLAQKVSNYRDTLPAGLWDACTEGLGDAFAEERSVKVKKSKINGKSIERPSVRKATRVGAAGSQFGLLANLPSLTFLSTSCIVC
;
A
#
# COMPACT_ATOMS: atom_id res chain seq x y z
N MET A 1 8.41 11.68 2.03
CA MET A 1 8.39 10.32 2.58
C MET A 1 9.49 10.32 3.62
N GLY A 2 9.08 10.24 4.89
CA GLY A 2 9.88 10.70 6.02
C GLY A 2 10.07 12.22 6.11
N VAL A 3 11.04 12.64 6.95
CA VAL A 3 11.33 14.03 7.34
C VAL A 3 11.29 15.03 6.18
N HIS A 4 10.45 16.05 6.33
CA HIS A 4 10.10 16.99 5.26
C HIS A 4 11.31 17.79 4.73
N GLY A 5 11.65 17.57 3.47
CA GLY A 5 12.74 18.25 2.75
C GLY A 5 14.15 17.71 3.01
N LEU A 6 14.31 16.69 3.87
CA LEU A 6 15.63 16.18 4.23
C LEU A 6 16.37 15.56 3.04
N THR A 7 15.69 14.83 2.15
CA THR A 7 16.28 14.31 0.90
C THR A 7 16.91 15.41 0.04
N THR A 8 16.26 16.57 -0.09
CA THR A 8 16.80 17.73 -0.83
C THR A 8 18.04 18.28 -0.14
N TYR A 9 18.00 18.43 1.19
CA TYR A 9 19.14 18.91 1.98
C TYR A 9 20.37 17.99 1.90
N LEU A 10 20.15 16.68 1.91
CA LEU A 10 21.19 15.66 1.77
C LEU A 10 21.85 15.68 0.38
N ARG A 11 21.11 16.07 -0.67
CA ARG A 11 21.63 16.23 -2.05
C ARG A 11 22.40 17.54 -2.20
N GLU A 12 21.86 18.65 -1.68
CA GLU A 12 22.56 19.95 -1.67
C GLU A 12 23.90 19.89 -0.91
N ASN A 13 23.96 19.13 0.19
CA ASN A 13 25.14 18.99 1.05
C ASN A 13 25.89 17.66 0.84
N GLN A 14 25.65 16.93 -0.26
CA GLN A 14 26.19 15.59 -0.53
C GLN A 14 27.72 15.51 -0.37
N ARG A 15 28.46 16.55 -0.80
CA ARG A 15 29.93 16.61 -0.68
C ARG A 15 30.48 16.63 0.76
N ILE A 16 29.62 16.89 1.75
CA ILE A 16 29.96 16.99 3.16
C ILE A 16 29.34 15.83 3.95
N LEU A 17 28.13 15.40 3.56
CA LEU A 17 27.34 14.41 4.31
C LEU A 17 27.41 12.97 3.76
N ALA A 18 27.81 12.78 2.50
CA ALA A 18 27.86 11.48 1.86
C ALA A 18 29.30 10.95 1.70
N LYS A 19 29.47 9.64 1.85
CA LYS A 19 30.67 8.89 1.49
C LYS A 19 30.36 8.03 0.26
N ALA A 20 31.21 8.10 -0.77
CA ALA A 20 31.14 7.17 -1.89
C ALA A 20 31.66 5.77 -1.46
N VAL A 21 30.97 4.72 -1.88
CA VAL A 21 31.36 3.31 -1.73
C VAL A 21 31.14 2.60 -3.06
N GLU A 22 32.02 1.67 -3.42
CA GLU A 22 31.95 0.93 -4.68
C GLU A 22 32.02 -0.57 -4.45
N PHE A 23 31.16 -1.31 -5.16
CA PHE A 23 31.05 -2.76 -5.11
C PHE A 23 31.35 -3.32 -6.52
N PRO A 24 32.60 -3.70 -6.81
CA PRO A 24 32.97 -4.32 -8.08
C PRO A 24 32.72 -5.84 -8.03
N SER A 25 32.22 -6.42 -9.12
CA SER A 25 31.98 -7.87 -9.28
C SER A 25 33.24 -8.74 -9.17
N SER A 26 34.43 -8.14 -9.16
CA SER A 26 35.71 -8.80 -8.89
C SER A 26 36.09 -8.85 -7.40
N SER A 27 35.29 -8.28 -6.50
CA SER A 27 35.54 -8.30 -5.05
C SER A 27 35.08 -9.61 -4.42
N THR A 28 35.84 -10.09 -3.43
CA THR A 28 35.44 -11.19 -2.53
C THR A 28 34.73 -10.70 -1.26
N ASP A 29 34.65 -9.38 -1.04
CA ASP A 29 34.16 -8.80 0.20
C ASP A 29 32.63 -8.78 0.26
N VAL A 30 32.04 -9.70 1.03
CA VAL A 30 30.58 -9.80 1.19
C VAL A 30 30.06 -8.65 2.07
N THR A 31 29.32 -7.73 1.48
CA THR A 31 28.66 -6.61 2.19
C THR A 31 27.19 -6.91 2.40
N SER A 32 26.66 -6.71 3.61
CA SER A 32 25.22 -6.84 3.86
C SER A 32 24.47 -5.53 3.57
N ILE A 33 23.32 -5.63 2.92
CA ILE A 33 22.34 -4.55 2.75
C ILE A 33 20.95 -4.99 3.21
N VAL A 34 20.25 -4.11 3.90
CA VAL A 34 18.82 -4.23 4.21
C VAL A 34 18.05 -3.32 3.25
N VAL A 35 16.97 -3.80 2.66
CA VAL A 35 16.23 -3.09 1.59
C VAL A 35 14.77 -2.93 2.01
N ASP A 36 14.25 -1.69 2.01
CA ASP A 36 12.81 -1.48 2.07
C ASP A 36 12.15 -1.97 0.77
N GLY A 37 11.32 -3.00 0.92
CA GLY A 37 10.58 -3.62 -0.17
C GLY A 37 9.56 -2.70 -0.84
N TRP A 38 8.99 -1.70 -0.14
CA TRP A 38 8.09 -0.74 -0.78
C TRP A 38 8.86 0.28 -1.60
N SER A 39 9.88 0.94 -1.06
CA SER A 39 10.78 1.83 -1.82
C SER A 39 11.33 1.13 -3.06
N PHE A 40 11.74 -0.14 -2.93
CA PHE A 40 12.20 -0.96 -4.05
C PHE A 40 11.12 -1.19 -5.11
N ILE A 41 9.90 -1.59 -4.72
CA ILE A 41 8.77 -1.75 -5.65
C ILE A 41 8.45 -0.42 -6.36
N TYR A 42 8.43 0.69 -5.64
CA TYR A 42 8.17 2.01 -6.21
C TYR A 42 9.25 2.44 -7.22
N GLU A 43 10.54 2.30 -6.91
CA GLU A 43 11.62 2.66 -7.85
C GLU A 43 11.72 1.70 -9.04
N LEU A 44 11.59 0.40 -8.82
CA LEU A 44 11.67 -0.58 -9.90
C LEU A 44 10.51 -0.42 -10.89
N TYR A 45 9.30 -0.12 -10.42
CA TYR A 45 8.16 0.17 -11.29
C TYR A 45 8.31 1.53 -12.01
N GLU A 46 8.94 2.51 -11.35
CA GLU A 46 9.29 3.81 -11.93
C GLU A 46 10.27 3.66 -13.12
N GLU A 47 11.38 2.95 -12.92
CA GLU A 47 12.45 2.75 -13.91
C GLU A 47 12.09 1.82 -15.05
N SER A 48 11.41 0.70 -14.76
CA SER A 48 11.04 -0.31 -15.76
C SER A 48 9.99 0.18 -16.77
N LYS A 49 9.23 1.24 -16.40
CA LYS A 49 8.22 1.91 -17.24
C LYS A 49 7.12 0.96 -17.75
N LEU A 50 6.85 -0.12 -17.01
CA LEU A 50 5.83 -1.10 -17.37
C LEU A 50 4.42 -0.47 -17.39
N PRO A 51 3.57 -0.79 -18.39
CA PRO A 51 2.28 -0.14 -18.57
C PRO A 51 1.27 -0.54 -17.49
N TRP A 52 1.15 0.31 -16.46
CA TRP A 52 0.25 0.10 -15.33
C TRP A 52 -1.25 0.09 -15.73
N VAL A 53 -1.62 0.84 -16.76
CA VAL A 53 -3.01 1.15 -17.15
C VAL A 53 -3.85 -0.08 -17.50
N TYR A 54 -3.22 -1.20 -17.87
CA TYR A 54 -3.88 -2.46 -18.19
C TYR A 54 -4.09 -3.38 -16.97
N GLY A 55 -3.80 -2.91 -15.75
CA GLY A 55 -3.86 -3.71 -14.52
C GLY A 55 -2.52 -4.32 -14.08
N GLY A 56 -1.43 -4.06 -14.81
CA GLY A 56 -0.05 -4.41 -14.43
C GLY A 56 0.57 -5.56 -15.23
N GLU A 57 1.87 -5.42 -15.52
CA GLU A 57 2.67 -6.42 -16.24
C GLU A 57 3.51 -7.27 -15.30
N TYR A 58 2.82 -8.08 -14.49
CA TYR A 58 3.43 -8.83 -13.39
C TYR A 58 4.53 -9.80 -13.82
N LYS A 59 4.38 -10.49 -14.96
CA LYS A 59 5.44 -11.36 -15.52
C LYS A 59 6.73 -10.58 -15.83
N ALA A 60 6.60 -9.40 -16.44
CA ALA A 60 7.76 -8.56 -16.75
C ALA A 60 8.35 -7.94 -15.48
N PHE A 61 7.52 -7.55 -14.52
CA PHE A 61 7.95 -6.99 -13.24
C PHE A 61 8.73 -8.01 -12.40
N SER A 62 8.26 -9.26 -12.27
CA SER A 62 9.00 -10.33 -11.58
C SER A 62 10.39 -10.56 -12.19
N ALA A 63 10.49 -10.61 -13.53
CA ALA A 63 11.79 -10.72 -14.21
C ALA A 63 12.71 -9.51 -13.95
N CYS A 64 12.17 -8.30 -13.80
CA CYS A 64 12.95 -7.13 -13.37
C CYS A 64 13.43 -7.25 -11.91
N VAL A 65 12.59 -7.76 -11.00
CA VAL A 65 12.97 -7.99 -9.58
C VAL A 65 14.12 -8.98 -9.50
N GLU A 66 13.98 -10.14 -10.16
CA GLU A 66 15.04 -11.14 -10.24
C GLU A 66 16.34 -10.56 -10.80
N GLY A 67 16.26 -9.82 -11.93
CA GLY A 67 17.42 -9.29 -12.62
C GLY A 67 18.23 -8.29 -11.78
N VAL A 68 17.56 -7.45 -11.00
CA VAL A 68 18.23 -6.51 -10.09
C VAL A 68 18.86 -7.24 -8.90
N VAL A 69 18.13 -8.14 -8.25
CA VAL A 69 18.63 -8.83 -7.05
C VAL A 69 19.78 -9.79 -7.39
N LYS A 70 19.70 -10.51 -8.53
CA LYS A 70 20.80 -11.32 -9.06
C LYS A 70 22.04 -10.47 -9.38
N ALA A 71 21.88 -9.25 -9.89
CA ALA A 71 22.98 -8.33 -10.15
C ALA A 71 23.61 -7.75 -8.86
N TRP A 72 22.81 -7.46 -7.83
CA TRP A 72 23.33 -7.10 -6.49
C TRP A 72 24.16 -8.23 -5.87
N MET A 73 23.67 -9.47 -5.92
CA MET A 73 24.41 -10.65 -5.47
C MET A 73 25.73 -10.83 -6.25
N ALA A 74 25.72 -10.57 -7.57
CA ALA A 74 26.91 -10.65 -8.42
C ALA A 74 27.99 -9.57 -8.14
N VAL A 75 27.66 -8.50 -7.40
CA VAL A 75 28.64 -7.51 -6.89
C VAL A 75 28.94 -7.68 -5.39
N GLY A 76 28.71 -8.88 -4.84
CA GLY A 76 29.09 -9.24 -3.47
C GLY A 76 28.09 -8.82 -2.38
N LEU A 77 26.88 -8.39 -2.74
CA LEU A 77 25.87 -7.97 -1.77
C LEU A 77 25.06 -9.14 -1.24
N ARG A 78 25.00 -9.29 0.09
CA ARG A 78 24.03 -10.11 0.80
C ARG A 78 22.81 -9.26 1.12
N VAL A 79 21.63 -9.68 0.67
CA VAL A 79 20.43 -8.83 0.59
C VAL A 79 19.37 -9.32 1.57
N TYR A 80 18.87 -8.42 2.41
CA TYR A 80 17.78 -8.68 3.36
C TYR A 80 16.62 -7.72 3.04
N PHE A 81 15.56 -8.21 2.41
CA PHE A 81 14.36 -7.40 2.21
C PHE A 81 13.57 -7.28 3.51
N VAL A 82 13.04 -6.09 3.78
CA VAL A 82 12.06 -5.82 4.85
C VAL A 82 10.79 -5.29 4.20
N PHE A 83 9.65 -5.85 4.57
CA PHE A 83 8.33 -5.29 4.27
C PHE A 83 7.66 -4.83 5.57
N ASP A 84 6.87 -3.75 5.48
CA ASP A 84 5.98 -3.30 6.57
C ASP A 84 5.11 -4.44 7.12
N GLY A 85 4.75 -4.33 8.39
CA GLY A 85 3.66 -5.05 9.03
C GLY A 85 2.37 -4.23 9.06
N SER A 86 1.67 -4.25 10.20
CA SER A 86 0.49 -3.39 10.40
C SER A 86 0.89 -1.91 10.51
N ALA A 87 0.07 -1.02 9.94
CA ALA A 87 0.23 0.42 10.20
C ALA A 87 -0.16 0.75 11.67
N PRO A 88 0.55 1.67 12.34
CA PRO A 88 0.09 2.25 13.59
C PRO A 88 -1.09 3.20 13.33
N GLU A 89 -1.98 3.34 14.31
CA GLU A 89 -3.16 4.23 14.23
C GLU A 89 -2.80 5.67 13.85
N LEU A 90 -1.65 6.17 14.33
CA LEU A 90 -1.13 7.48 13.97
C LEU A 90 -0.95 7.65 12.44
N LYS A 91 -0.59 6.62 11.66
CA LYS A 91 -0.43 6.79 10.20
C LYS A 91 -1.77 6.83 9.43
N ILE A 92 -2.93 6.60 10.06
CA ILE A 92 -4.26 6.58 9.41
C ILE A 92 -4.56 7.86 8.58
N PRO A 93 -4.39 9.10 9.07
CA PRO A 93 -4.64 10.30 8.26
C PRO A 93 -3.70 10.41 7.04
N THR A 94 -2.46 9.98 7.22
CA THR A 94 -1.43 9.93 6.17
C THR A 94 -1.78 8.88 5.11
N LEU A 95 -2.32 7.73 5.50
CA LEU A 95 -2.83 6.70 4.57
C LEU A 95 -4.02 7.22 3.75
N ILE A 96 -5.00 7.87 4.39
CA ILE A 96 -6.15 8.48 3.69
C ILE A 96 -5.69 9.52 2.66
N SER A 97 -4.76 10.41 3.05
CA SER A 97 -4.18 11.42 2.16
C SER A 97 -3.43 10.77 0.98
N ARG A 98 -2.59 9.76 1.24
CA ARG A 98 -1.86 9.00 0.21
C ARG A 98 -2.82 8.32 -0.77
N LEU A 99 -3.89 7.67 -0.30
CA LEU A 99 -4.86 6.97 -1.17
C LEU A 99 -5.67 7.93 -2.05
N ASN A 100 -6.10 9.08 -1.51
CA ASN A 100 -6.80 10.11 -2.30
C ASN A 100 -5.93 10.59 -3.48
N HIS A 101 -4.73 11.09 -3.20
CA HIS A 101 -3.83 11.68 -4.21
C HIS A 101 -3.18 10.66 -5.16
N SER A 102 -2.90 9.43 -4.71
CA SER A 102 -2.22 8.42 -5.54
C SER A 102 -3.16 7.53 -6.35
N ILE A 103 -4.43 7.39 -5.96
CA ILE A 103 -5.38 6.47 -6.62
C ILE A 103 -6.67 7.18 -7.03
N VAL A 104 -7.36 7.85 -6.10
CA VAL A 104 -8.72 8.37 -6.37
C VAL A 104 -8.67 9.55 -7.35
N GLU A 105 -7.82 10.54 -7.09
CA GLU A 105 -7.62 11.70 -7.96
C GLU A 105 -7.09 11.30 -9.34
N ARG A 106 -6.16 10.33 -9.41
CA ARG A 106 -5.62 9.83 -10.69
C ARG A 106 -6.66 9.08 -11.51
N SER A 107 -7.52 8.30 -10.85
CA SER A 107 -8.64 7.60 -11.49
C SER A 107 -9.71 8.59 -11.98
N LEU A 108 -10.05 9.61 -11.18
CA LEU A 108 -10.95 10.70 -11.59
C LEU A 108 -10.41 11.43 -12.83
N LEU A 109 -9.14 11.86 -12.79
CA LEU A 109 -8.49 12.54 -13.91
C LEU A 109 -8.46 11.66 -15.16
N PHE A 110 -8.18 10.37 -15.03
CA PHE A 110 -8.17 9.40 -16.13
C PHE A 110 -9.55 9.19 -16.78
N PHE A 111 -10.62 9.08 -15.98
CA PHE A 111 -11.97 8.84 -16.50
C PHE A 111 -12.70 10.10 -16.97
N ARG A 112 -12.34 11.30 -16.46
CA ARG A 112 -12.83 12.59 -16.97
C ARG A 112 -12.06 13.09 -18.19
N THR A 113 -10.84 12.60 -18.45
CA THR A 113 -10.05 12.93 -19.65
C THR A 113 -10.48 12.09 -20.86
N SER A 114 -10.48 12.69 -22.05
CA SER A 114 -10.84 12.01 -23.30
C SER A 114 -9.87 10.87 -23.66
N GLU A 115 -10.38 9.84 -24.36
CA GLU A 115 -9.63 8.62 -24.68
C GLU A 115 -8.32 8.89 -25.44
N THR A 116 -8.34 9.84 -26.39
CA THR A 116 -7.14 10.26 -27.13
C THR A 116 -6.09 10.90 -26.22
N SER A 117 -6.50 11.79 -25.30
CA SER A 117 -5.57 12.51 -24.43
C SER A 117 -5.01 11.63 -23.32
N ARG A 118 -5.86 10.78 -22.70
CA ARG A 118 -5.43 9.88 -21.61
C ARG A 118 -4.52 8.75 -22.10
N SER A 119 -4.55 8.43 -23.39
CA SER A 119 -3.68 7.43 -24.02
C SER A 119 -2.28 7.97 -24.36
N THR A 120 -2.00 9.26 -24.12
CA THR A 120 -0.67 9.82 -24.40
C THR A 120 0.36 9.35 -23.38
N PRO A 121 1.62 9.05 -23.79
CA PRO A 121 2.67 8.61 -22.87
C PRO A 121 2.96 9.60 -21.74
N ARG A 122 2.78 10.90 -21.99
CA ARG A 122 2.91 11.95 -20.97
C ARG A 122 1.84 11.80 -19.89
N PHE A 123 0.56 11.74 -20.28
CA PHE A 123 -0.54 11.59 -19.33
C PHE A 123 -0.40 10.30 -18.51
N LEU A 124 -0.05 9.18 -19.14
CA LEU A 124 0.16 7.90 -18.47
C LEU A 124 1.38 7.88 -17.52
N HIS A 125 2.35 8.78 -17.71
CA HIS A 125 3.45 8.97 -16.78
C HIS A 125 3.05 9.86 -15.60
N GLU A 126 2.39 11.00 -15.86
CA GLU A 126 1.90 11.94 -14.83
C GLU A 126 0.82 11.31 -13.94
N THR A 127 -0.01 10.40 -14.47
CA THR A 127 -1.06 9.68 -13.73
C THR A 127 -0.66 8.28 -13.25
N ARG A 128 0.63 7.91 -13.28
CA ARG A 128 1.11 6.55 -12.94
C ARG A 128 0.55 6.04 -11.61
N MET A 129 0.02 4.81 -11.60
CA MET A 129 -0.42 4.08 -10.40
C MET A 129 0.38 2.78 -10.27
N ILE A 130 0.61 2.29 -9.05
CA ILE A 130 1.23 0.97 -8.82
C ILE A 130 0.13 -0.11 -8.92
N PRO A 131 0.30 -1.15 -9.76
CA PRO A 131 -0.67 -2.23 -9.87
C PRO A 131 -0.85 -3.02 -8.55
N PRO A 132 -2.08 -3.43 -8.16
CA PRO A 132 -2.35 -3.97 -6.82
C PRO A 132 -1.49 -5.17 -6.46
N LEU A 133 -1.27 -6.07 -7.42
CA LEU A 133 -0.60 -7.34 -7.17
C LEU A 133 0.94 -7.26 -7.28
N ALA A 134 1.51 -6.05 -7.43
CA ALA A 134 2.96 -5.87 -7.60
C ALA A 134 3.75 -6.37 -6.38
N TYR A 135 3.15 -6.29 -5.18
CA TYR A 135 3.66 -6.89 -3.95
C TYR A 135 3.85 -8.41 -4.07
N TYR A 136 2.84 -9.14 -4.54
CA TYR A 136 2.93 -10.60 -4.73
C TYR A 136 3.90 -10.98 -5.84
N ALA A 137 3.94 -10.20 -6.93
CA ALA A 137 4.89 -10.40 -8.02
C ALA A 137 6.35 -10.18 -7.57
N CYS A 138 6.56 -9.24 -6.64
CA CYS A 138 7.84 -9.02 -5.96
C CYS A 138 8.17 -10.18 -5.03
N LEU A 139 7.29 -10.52 -4.07
CA LEU A 139 7.52 -11.62 -3.14
C LEU A 139 7.79 -12.96 -3.85
N HIS A 140 7.03 -13.30 -4.89
CA HIS A 140 7.29 -14.53 -5.66
C HIS A 140 8.70 -14.53 -6.25
N ALA A 141 9.12 -13.45 -6.90
CA ALA A 141 10.47 -13.33 -7.46
C ALA A 141 11.56 -13.39 -6.36
N LEU A 142 11.34 -12.75 -5.20
CA LEU A 142 12.29 -12.80 -4.08
C LEU A 142 12.38 -14.21 -3.48
N HIS A 143 11.27 -14.91 -3.25
CA HIS A 143 11.28 -16.29 -2.75
C HIS A 143 11.87 -17.27 -3.78
N GLU A 144 11.62 -17.07 -5.07
CA GLU A 144 12.21 -17.87 -6.15
C GLU A 144 13.74 -17.71 -6.19
N VAL A 145 14.26 -16.48 -6.07
CA VAL A 145 15.72 -16.26 -5.94
C VAL A 145 16.27 -16.82 -4.63
N ALA A 146 15.59 -16.61 -3.50
CA ALA A 146 16.05 -17.10 -2.19
C ALA A 146 16.11 -18.64 -2.14
N SER A 147 15.19 -19.33 -2.81
CA SER A 147 15.21 -20.79 -2.96
C SER A 147 16.42 -21.33 -3.73
N SER A 148 17.15 -20.45 -4.44
CA SER A 148 18.35 -20.77 -5.21
C SER A 148 19.66 -20.25 -4.59
N ALA A 149 19.60 -19.38 -3.56
CA ALA A 149 20.78 -18.74 -2.99
C ALA A 149 20.57 -18.18 -1.57
N ASP A 150 21.34 -18.67 -0.60
CA ASP A 150 21.33 -18.26 0.83
C ASP A 150 21.73 -16.79 1.07
N THR A 151 22.18 -16.07 0.04
CA THR A 151 22.56 -14.65 0.12
C THR A 151 21.37 -13.69 0.07
N LEU A 152 20.14 -14.19 -0.09
CA LEU A 152 18.91 -13.42 -0.06
C LEU A 152 18.00 -13.89 1.08
N GLN A 153 17.52 -12.96 1.91
CA GLN A 153 16.48 -13.20 2.91
C GLN A 153 15.33 -12.19 2.76
N VAL A 154 14.13 -12.58 3.20
CA VAL A 154 12.94 -11.73 3.26
C VAL A 154 12.41 -11.73 4.68
N HIS A 155 12.18 -10.54 5.23
CA HIS A 155 11.68 -10.28 6.57
C HIS A 155 10.41 -9.44 6.51
N PHE A 156 9.53 -9.63 7.48
CA PHE A 156 8.29 -8.86 7.65
C PHE A 156 8.33 -8.23 9.04
N ALA A 157 8.13 -6.91 9.10
CA ALA A 157 8.26 -6.13 10.32
C ALA A 157 7.17 -6.49 11.36
N ASP A 158 7.38 -6.13 12.61
CA ASP A 158 6.38 -6.30 13.68
C ASP A 158 5.26 -5.25 13.55
N GLU A 159 5.59 -4.07 13.02
CA GLU A 159 4.68 -2.94 12.78
C GLU A 159 5.24 -2.11 11.60
N GLU A 160 6.01 -1.05 11.83
CA GLU A 160 6.63 -0.27 10.74
C GLU A 160 7.93 -0.90 10.21
N GLY A 161 8.13 -0.84 8.88
CA GLY A 161 9.32 -1.32 8.21
C GLY A 161 10.59 -0.50 8.51
N ASP A 162 10.48 0.83 8.62
CA ASP A 162 11.67 1.70 8.71
C ASP A 162 12.50 1.47 9.99
N PRO A 163 11.91 1.43 11.21
CA PRO A 163 12.66 1.14 12.44
C PRO A 163 13.21 -0.29 12.45
N TYR A 164 12.42 -1.26 11.96
CA TYR A 164 12.80 -2.67 11.87
C TYR A 164 14.00 -2.86 10.94
N ALA A 165 14.02 -2.20 9.77
CA ALA A 165 15.12 -2.26 8.82
C ALA A 165 16.42 -1.69 9.40
N VAL A 166 16.36 -0.58 10.14
CA VAL A 166 17.52 0.03 10.78
C VAL A 166 18.02 -0.80 11.96
N GLU A 167 17.15 -1.45 12.73
CA GLU A 167 17.60 -2.36 13.79
C GLU A 167 18.20 -3.65 13.23
N LEU A 168 17.58 -4.26 12.22
CA LEU A 168 18.12 -5.41 11.49
C LEU A 168 19.50 -5.08 10.91
N ALA A 169 19.66 -3.91 10.29
CA ALA A 169 20.95 -3.42 9.81
C ALA A 169 21.94 -3.15 10.96
N GLY A 170 21.45 -2.65 12.09
CA GLY A 170 22.21 -2.43 13.32
C GLY A 170 22.79 -3.72 13.92
N ARG A 171 22.08 -4.85 13.82
CA ARG A 171 22.57 -6.18 14.24
C ARG A 171 23.52 -6.80 13.22
N LEU A 172 23.22 -6.65 11.93
CA LEU A 172 24.01 -7.21 10.83
C LEU A 172 25.31 -6.43 10.52
N GLY A 173 25.41 -5.16 10.94
CA GLY A 173 26.47 -4.26 10.46
C GLY A 173 26.25 -3.81 9.01
N ALA A 174 24.99 -3.76 8.57
CA ALA A 174 24.59 -3.52 7.19
C ALA A 174 24.30 -2.05 6.90
N PHE A 175 24.21 -1.71 5.60
CA PHE A 175 23.58 -0.47 5.14
C PHE A 175 22.06 -0.69 4.99
N VAL A 176 21.27 0.38 5.05
CA VAL A 176 19.85 0.37 4.66
C VAL A 176 19.68 1.06 3.31
N VAL A 177 18.82 0.51 2.45
CA VAL A 177 18.58 0.95 1.08
C VAL A 177 17.10 1.26 0.90
N GLY A 178 16.77 2.46 0.44
CA GLY A 178 15.37 2.91 0.30
C GLY A 178 15.21 4.26 -0.41
N LYS A 179 14.02 4.85 -0.30
CA LYS A 179 13.71 6.24 -0.71
C LYS A 179 13.56 7.20 0.48
N ASP A 180 13.18 6.69 1.63
CA ASP A 180 12.73 7.52 2.75
C ASP A 180 13.90 8.12 3.53
N SER A 181 13.77 9.41 3.88
CA SER A 181 14.88 10.16 4.50
C SER A 181 15.10 9.83 5.98
N ASP A 182 14.19 9.06 6.56
CA ASP A 182 14.18 8.65 7.97
C ASP A 182 15.35 7.73 8.32
N PHE A 183 15.88 7.00 7.33
CA PHE A 183 17.08 6.18 7.47
C PHE A 183 18.36 6.97 7.81
N VAL A 184 18.36 8.31 7.76
CA VAL A 184 19.48 9.16 8.25
C VAL A 184 19.21 9.70 9.67
N ILE A 185 17.99 9.55 10.18
CA ILE A 185 17.55 10.00 11.50
C ILE A 185 17.52 8.84 12.49
N LEU A 186 16.95 7.71 12.07
CA LEU A 186 16.96 6.43 12.76
C LEU A 186 18.40 5.91 12.90
N ASN A 187 18.71 5.29 14.03
CA ASN A 187 20.06 4.79 14.33
C ASN A 187 20.00 3.63 15.34
N SER A 188 20.70 2.52 15.05
CA SER A 188 20.81 1.37 15.97
C SER A 188 22.12 0.60 15.80
N GLY A 189 22.61 -0.01 16.89
CA GLY A 189 23.73 -0.96 16.89
C GLY A 189 24.96 -0.52 16.08
N LYS A 190 25.32 -1.33 15.07
CA LYS A 190 26.44 -1.15 14.13
C LYS A 190 25.97 -0.67 12.75
N TYR A 191 24.82 0.01 12.66
CA TYR A 191 24.22 0.46 11.41
C TYR A 191 25.21 1.27 10.56
N ALA A 192 25.50 0.80 9.34
CA ALA A 192 26.58 1.34 8.51
C ALA A 192 26.18 2.61 7.72
N GLY A 193 24.87 2.89 7.60
CA GLY A 193 24.33 4.09 6.96
C GLY A 193 23.30 3.81 5.86
N TYR A 194 22.73 4.89 5.33
CA TYR A 194 21.65 4.91 4.36
C TYR A 194 22.17 5.10 2.92
N ILE A 195 21.62 4.34 1.97
CA ILE A 195 21.82 4.47 0.53
C ILE A 195 20.48 4.83 -0.12
N GLN A 196 20.43 5.97 -0.82
CA GLN A 196 19.29 6.33 -1.66
C GLN A 196 19.27 5.46 -2.92
N LEU A 197 18.14 4.80 -3.20
CA LEU A 197 17.95 3.92 -4.35
C LEU A 197 18.27 4.60 -5.69
N ASP A 198 17.81 5.85 -5.89
CA ASP A 198 18.01 6.54 -7.16
C ASP A 198 19.46 7.03 -7.35
N ASP A 199 20.27 7.11 -6.29
CA ASP A 199 21.70 7.46 -6.35
C ASP A 199 22.62 6.26 -6.62
N MET A 200 22.06 5.08 -6.90
CA MET A 200 22.83 3.94 -7.41
C MET A 200 23.38 4.22 -8.82
N LEU A 201 24.66 3.90 -9.04
CA LEU A 201 25.36 4.08 -10.31
C LEU A 201 26.06 2.77 -10.73
N TRP A 202 25.55 2.13 -11.78
CA TRP A 202 26.22 1.02 -12.44
C TRP A 202 27.27 1.53 -13.43
N ALA A 203 28.49 1.04 -13.32
CA ALA A 203 29.58 1.29 -14.27
C ALA A 203 30.05 -0.03 -14.90
N VAL A 204 30.34 0.01 -16.20
CA VAL A 204 31.03 -1.09 -16.91
C VAL A 204 32.52 -0.75 -16.97
N PRO A 205 33.44 -1.65 -16.56
CA PRO A 205 34.87 -1.45 -16.73
C PRO A 205 35.23 -1.16 -18.18
N LYS A 206 36.00 -0.08 -18.41
CA LYS A 206 36.55 0.19 -19.73
C LYS A 206 37.75 -0.71 -19.95
N PHE A 207 37.65 -1.64 -20.91
CA PHE A 207 38.84 -2.25 -21.48
C PHE A 207 39.77 -1.14 -21.97
N VAL A 208 40.99 -1.13 -21.46
CA VAL A 208 42.04 -0.22 -21.92
C VAL A 208 42.63 -0.86 -23.16
N ASP A 209 42.33 -0.31 -24.35
CA ASP A 209 42.98 -0.75 -25.59
C ASP A 209 44.49 -0.61 -25.42
N ALA A 210 45.18 -1.74 -25.43
CA ALA A 210 46.64 -1.79 -25.40
C ALA A 210 47.15 -1.20 -26.71
N GLY A 211 47.81 -0.05 -26.63
CA GLY A 211 48.04 0.81 -27.79
C GLY A 211 48.87 0.17 -28.90
N SER A 212 48.30 0.09 -30.10
CA SER A 212 49.08 0.11 -31.33
C SER A 212 49.61 1.53 -31.54
N GLY A 213 50.86 1.77 -31.15
CA GLY A 213 51.59 2.92 -31.65
C GLY A 213 52.04 2.67 -33.09
N ASP A 214 51.84 3.65 -33.96
CA ASP A 214 52.68 3.85 -35.14
C ASP A 214 52.83 5.36 -35.34
N GLU A 215 54.04 5.80 -35.61
CA GLU A 215 54.36 7.19 -35.92
C GLU A 215 54.21 7.40 -37.43
N ASP A 216 53.43 8.39 -37.87
CA ASP A 216 53.76 9.10 -39.11
C ASP A 216 53.19 10.51 -39.16
N GLY A 217 53.97 11.46 -39.68
CA GLY A 217 53.71 12.89 -39.54
C GLY A 217 53.31 13.60 -40.82
N GLU A 218 52.01 13.81 -41.07
CA GLU A 218 51.53 14.73 -42.13
C GLU A 218 50.69 15.89 -41.57
N PHE A 219 51.14 17.12 -41.84
CA PHE A 219 50.55 18.34 -41.28
C PHE A 219 49.35 18.84 -42.10
N ARG A 220 48.11 18.50 -41.69
CA ARG A 220 46.88 18.89 -42.41
C ARG A 220 46.13 20.09 -41.81
N THR A 221 45.75 21.02 -42.69
CA THR A 221 45.31 22.38 -42.34
C THR A 221 43.89 22.45 -41.76
N VAL A 222 43.74 23.01 -40.56
CA VAL A 222 42.45 23.10 -39.86
C VAL A 222 41.52 24.16 -40.48
N LYS A 223 40.49 23.73 -41.23
CA LYS A 223 39.31 24.56 -41.53
C LYS A 223 38.24 24.34 -40.45
N LYS A 224 37.84 25.41 -39.75
CA LYS A 224 36.89 25.35 -38.63
C LYS A 224 35.45 25.12 -39.10
N ALA A 225 34.91 23.93 -38.88
CA ALA A 225 33.46 23.67 -38.94
C ALA A 225 32.83 23.77 -37.55
N LYS A 226 31.78 24.60 -37.39
CA LYS A 226 31.01 24.69 -36.14
C LYS A 226 29.96 23.59 -36.09
N THR A 227 30.29 22.43 -35.53
CA THR A 227 29.31 21.37 -35.23
C THR A 227 29.38 21.01 -33.75
N LYS A 228 28.23 21.04 -33.07
CA LYS A 228 28.12 20.95 -31.61
C LYS A 228 28.31 19.49 -31.15
N LYS A 229 29.56 19.05 -30.97
CA LYS A 229 29.91 17.68 -30.56
C LYS A 229 29.26 17.35 -29.19
N LYS A 230 28.18 16.57 -29.22
CA LYS A 230 27.48 16.06 -28.03
C LYS A 230 28.43 15.14 -27.26
N ASN A 231 28.51 15.27 -25.93
CA ASN A 231 29.50 14.57 -25.11
C ASN A 231 29.41 13.05 -25.26
N THR A 232 30.44 12.45 -25.88
CA THR A 232 30.55 10.99 -26.11
C THR A 232 31.09 10.23 -24.88
N ALA A 233 31.20 10.90 -23.72
CA ALA A 233 31.90 10.38 -22.55
C ALA A 233 31.03 9.55 -21.57
N GLN A 234 29.70 9.56 -21.74
CA GLN A 234 28.73 8.96 -20.79
C GLN A 234 28.24 7.55 -21.19
N GLN A 235 28.83 6.90 -22.19
CA GLN A 235 28.32 5.62 -22.72
C GLN A 235 28.59 4.37 -21.83
N GLY A 236 29.25 4.53 -20.68
CA GLY A 236 29.63 3.41 -19.79
C GLY A 236 29.02 3.42 -18.39
N THR A 237 28.08 4.33 -18.10
CA THR A 237 27.47 4.47 -16.76
C THR A 237 25.95 4.64 -16.83
N ARG A 238 25.23 3.91 -15.96
CA ARG A 238 23.76 3.93 -15.84
C ARG A 238 23.37 4.26 -14.38
N ARG A 239 22.50 5.25 -14.19
CA ARG A 239 21.89 5.55 -12.87
C ARG A 239 20.63 4.70 -12.66
N GLY A 240 20.36 4.33 -11.42
CA GLY A 240 19.18 3.58 -10.99
C GLY A 240 19.46 2.12 -10.63
N LEU A 241 18.41 1.45 -10.14
CA LEU A 241 18.35 0.04 -9.80
C LEU A 241 18.72 -0.88 -10.96
N ILE A 242 18.15 -0.65 -12.15
CA ILE A 242 18.19 -1.68 -13.21
C ILE A 242 19.59 -1.71 -13.85
N PRO A 243 20.32 -2.84 -13.81
CA PRO A 243 21.69 -2.94 -14.33
C PRO A 243 21.76 -2.77 -15.86
N PRO A 244 22.94 -2.46 -16.43
CA PRO A 244 23.20 -2.56 -17.86
C PRO A 244 22.99 -4.00 -18.36
N ALA A 245 22.37 -4.17 -19.53
CA ALA A 245 22.18 -5.48 -20.13
C ALA A 245 23.49 -6.03 -20.74
N HIS A 246 23.70 -7.34 -20.63
CA HIS A 246 24.79 -8.10 -21.26
C HIS A 246 26.23 -7.82 -20.77
N SER A 247 26.41 -7.15 -19.62
CA SER A 247 27.72 -7.05 -18.94
C SER A 247 27.79 -8.03 -17.77
N THR A 248 28.81 -8.89 -17.74
CA THR A 248 29.19 -9.69 -16.56
C THR A 248 29.95 -8.85 -15.54
N ASP A 249 30.86 -8.03 -16.06
CA ASP A 249 31.80 -7.24 -15.28
C ASP A 249 31.12 -5.89 -14.98
N LEU A 250 30.63 -5.75 -13.75
CA LEU A 250 29.88 -4.57 -13.29
C LEU A 250 30.46 -4.06 -11.97
N THR A 251 30.48 -2.74 -11.83
CA THR A 251 30.71 -2.08 -10.55
C THR A 251 29.48 -1.26 -10.19
N LEU A 252 28.99 -1.41 -8.95
CA LEU A 252 27.93 -0.58 -8.38
C LEU A 252 28.53 0.44 -7.42
N SER A 253 28.50 1.71 -7.80
CA SER A 253 28.92 2.83 -6.94
C SER A 253 27.70 3.48 -6.29
N VAL A 254 27.78 3.79 -4.99
CA VAL A 254 26.67 4.34 -4.19
C VAL A 254 27.11 5.52 -3.30
N SER A 255 26.15 6.35 -2.91
CA SER A 255 26.33 7.38 -1.87
C SER A 255 25.76 6.91 -0.53
N VAL A 256 26.61 6.80 0.50
CA VAL A 256 26.21 6.45 1.86
C VAL A 256 26.12 7.71 2.74
N TYR A 257 24.96 7.91 3.36
CA TYR A 257 24.73 8.94 4.40
C TYR A 257 24.71 8.28 5.78
N THR A 258 25.24 8.92 6.83
CA THR A 258 25.21 8.36 8.19
C THR A 258 24.56 9.32 9.20
N PRO A 259 23.82 8.81 10.21
CA PRO A 259 23.32 9.62 11.32
C PRO A 259 24.45 10.40 12.00
N THR A 260 25.61 9.78 12.20
CA THR A 260 26.79 10.44 12.80
C THR A 260 27.28 11.65 12.00
N ALA A 261 27.29 11.58 10.67
CA ALA A 261 27.68 12.71 9.82
C ALA A 261 26.67 13.86 9.91
N LEU A 262 25.36 13.56 9.86
CA LEU A 262 24.30 14.56 9.97
C LEU A 262 24.29 15.26 11.34
N ALA A 263 24.39 14.49 12.43
CA ALA A 263 24.48 15.02 13.79
C ALA A 263 25.74 15.90 13.99
N SER A 264 26.89 15.44 13.47
CA SER A 264 28.15 16.19 13.53
C SER A 264 28.10 17.50 12.73
N HIS A 265 27.39 17.52 11.59
CA HIS A 265 27.17 18.71 10.79
C HIS A 265 26.41 19.80 11.56
N PHE A 266 25.35 19.43 12.27
CA PHE A 266 24.60 20.35 13.14
C PHE A 266 25.23 20.57 14.52
N LYS A 267 26.27 19.79 14.87
CA LYS A 267 26.96 19.80 16.18
C LYS A 267 26.04 19.41 17.34
N ILE A 268 25.12 18.49 17.10
CA ILE A 268 24.22 17.91 18.11
C ILE A 268 24.59 16.44 18.38
N PRO A 269 24.30 15.89 19.57
CA PRO A 269 24.36 14.44 19.81
C PRO A 269 23.46 13.65 18.84
N VAL A 270 23.94 12.48 18.39
CA VAL A 270 23.18 11.57 17.50
C VAL A 270 21.84 11.16 18.10
N THR A 271 21.77 11.03 19.43
CA THR A 271 20.56 10.71 20.20
C THR A 271 19.45 11.77 20.11
N LEU A 272 19.73 12.97 19.57
CA LEU A 272 18.74 14.02 19.35
C LEU A 272 18.27 14.12 17.89
N LEU A 273 18.73 13.24 17.00
CA LEU A 273 18.20 13.19 15.62
C LEU A 273 16.69 12.90 15.56
N PRO A 274 16.11 11.97 16.34
CA PRO A 274 14.66 11.78 16.43
C PRO A 274 13.90 13.09 16.70
N LEU A 275 14.35 13.87 17.69
CA LEU A 275 13.76 15.17 18.05
C LEU A 275 13.93 16.20 16.94
N PHE A 276 15.11 16.26 16.32
CA PHE A 276 15.37 17.10 15.15
C PHE A 276 14.41 16.76 14.00
N GLY A 277 14.17 15.48 13.72
CA GLY A 277 13.21 15.02 12.70
C GLY A 277 11.78 15.45 13.01
N ALA A 278 11.33 15.26 14.25
CA ALA A 278 10.00 15.69 14.70
C ALA A 278 9.81 17.22 14.59
N LEU A 279 10.82 18.02 14.98
CA LEU A 279 10.80 19.48 14.91
C LEU A 279 10.91 20.04 13.48
N VAL A 280 11.56 19.33 12.55
CA VAL A 280 11.56 19.69 11.11
C VAL A 280 10.19 19.38 10.47
N GLY A 281 9.55 18.28 10.87
CA GLY A 281 8.28 17.82 10.36
C GLY A 281 8.37 16.41 9.79
N ASN A 282 8.19 15.40 10.63
CA ASN A 282 8.21 13.98 10.22
C ASN A 282 6.79 13.45 9.92
N ASP A 283 6.66 12.19 9.53
CA ASP A 283 5.37 11.58 9.14
C ASP A 283 4.30 11.61 10.26
N PHE A 284 4.71 11.82 11.52
CA PHE A 284 3.85 11.92 12.70
C PHE A 284 3.58 13.37 13.14
N SER A 285 4.59 14.25 13.22
CA SER A 285 4.40 15.61 13.72
C SER A 285 3.59 16.50 12.77
N ASN A 286 3.50 16.15 11.48
CA ASN A 286 2.71 16.88 10.48
C ASN A 286 1.18 16.71 10.61
N GLN A 287 0.67 15.77 11.42
CA GLN A 287 -0.73 15.34 11.43
C GLN A 287 -1.67 16.25 12.23
N SER A 288 -2.69 16.83 11.59
CA SER A 288 -3.74 17.60 12.29
C SER A 288 -5.09 17.44 11.59
N SER A 289 -6.10 16.95 12.32
CA SER A 289 -7.52 17.13 11.97
C SER A 289 -7.95 18.60 12.13
N THR A 290 -7.39 19.30 13.12
CA THR A 290 -7.72 20.68 13.48
C THR A 290 -6.73 21.71 12.89
N GLN A 291 -7.01 22.13 11.65
CA GLN A 291 -6.59 23.37 10.96
C GLN A 291 -5.11 23.85 10.89
N ARG A 292 -4.15 23.39 11.71
CA ARG A 292 -2.75 23.88 11.68
C ARG A 292 -1.70 22.75 11.69
N ASN A 293 -0.99 22.63 10.57
CA ASN A 293 0.24 21.84 10.47
C ASN A 293 1.36 22.53 11.28
N VAL A 294 2.07 21.77 12.13
CA VAL A 294 3.17 22.25 12.99
C VAL A 294 4.25 23.03 12.23
N GLN A 295 4.56 22.67 10.98
CA GLN A 295 5.50 23.43 10.15
C GLN A 295 5.08 24.90 9.94
N SER A 296 3.77 25.17 9.90
CA SER A 296 3.25 26.55 9.76
C SER A 296 3.31 27.37 11.06
N LEU A 297 3.58 26.71 12.19
CA LEU A 297 3.79 27.35 13.50
C LEU A 297 5.28 27.65 13.75
N PHE A 298 6.19 26.83 13.20
CA PHE A 298 7.64 26.97 13.37
C PHE A 298 8.36 27.70 12.22
N PHE A 299 7.83 27.64 10.98
CA PHE A 299 8.51 28.14 9.78
C PHE A 299 7.69 29.15 8.98
N GLU A 300 8.27 30.32 8.79
CA GLU A 300 7.71 31.35 7.92
C GLU A 300 7.64 30.87 6.47
N ARG A 301 6.56 31.20 5.77
CA ARG A 301 6.28 30.70 4.40
C ARG A 301 7.40 30.99 3.39
N HIS A 302 8.23 32.00 3.64
CA HIS A 302 9.34 32.39 2.76
C HIS A 302 10.59 31.49 2.89
N LEU A 303 10.72 30.70 3.95
CA LEU A 303 11.90 29.88 4.22
C LEU A 303 11.88 28.61 3.35
N THR A 304 12.98 28.38 2.61
CA THR A 304 13.18 27.14 1.83
C THR A 304 13.35 25.94 2.77
N LEU A 305 13.08 24.73 2.27
CA LEU A 305 13.14 23.51 3.10
C LEU A 305 14.51 23.35 3.79
N SER A 306 15.60 23.55 3.03
CA SER A 306 16.97 23.54 3.54
C SER A 306 17.27 24.62 4.59
N GLN A 307 16.63 25.78 4.51
CA GLN A 307 16.72 26.83 5.54
C GLN A 307 15.98 26.44 6.82
N ARG A 308 14.81 25.79 6.72
CA ARG A 308 14.04 25.28 7.88
C ARG A 308 14.85 24.24 8.65
N ILE A 309 15.39 23.26 7.93
CA ILE A 309 16.30 22.22 8.44
C ILE A 309 17.50 22.84 9.15
N SER A 310 18.14 23.84 8.52
CA SER A 310 19.28 24.55 9.10
C SER A 310 18.90 25.38 10.34
N ARG A 311 17.68 25.94 10.40
CA ARG A 311 17.13 26.67 11.56
C ARG A 311 16.96 25.73 12.76
N VAL A 312 16.32 24.56 12.59
CA VAL A 312 16.15 23.58 13.69
C VAL A 312 17.49 23.11 14.25
N GLY A 313 18.43 22.71 13.37
CA GLY A 313 19.76 22.26 13.80
C GLY A 313 20.54 23.36 14.54
N SER A 314 20.43 24.60 14.08
CA SER A 314 21.04 25.76 14.75
C SER A 314 20.41 26.06 16.11
N THR A 315 19.08 25.99 16.23
CA THR A 315 18.37 26.21 17.50
C THR A 315 18.73 25.16 18.55
N LEU A 316 18.73 23.87 18.19
CA LEU A 316 19.12 22.79 19.11
C LEU A 316 20.56 22.98 19.61
N ASN A 317 21.50 23.21 18.70
CA ASN A 317 22.90 23.49 19.04
C ASN A 317 23.05 24.73 19.94
N ALA A 318 22.28 25.80 19.67
CA ALA A 318 22.30 27.01 20.50
C ALA A 318 21.81 26.76 21.93
N ILE A 319 20.73 25.98 22.12
CA ILE A 319 20.20 25.63 23.45
C ILE A 319 21.21 24.77 24.23
N LEU A 320 21.81 23.76 23.59
CA LEU A 320 22.84 22.90 24.19
C LEU A 320 24.13 23.68 24.53
N SER A 321 24.53 24.60 23.65
CA SER A 321 25.67 25.51 23.88
C SER A 321 25.41 26.48 25.03
N ALA A 322 24.17 26.98 25.18
CA ALA A 322 23.79 27.84 26.30
C ALA A 322 23.77 27.07 27.63
N ALA A 323 23.29 25.82 27.63
CA ALA A 323 23.25 24.96 28.82
C ALA A 323 24.65 24.60 29.35
N THR A 324 25.64 24.43 28.46
CA THR A 324 27.02 24.07 28.83
C THR A 324 27.87 25.26 29.30
N GLN A 325 27.49 26.51 28.98
CA GLN A 325 28.20 27.71 29.42
C GLN A 325 27.87 28.09 30.88
N LYS A 326 28.56 27.42 31.82
CA LYS A 326 28.50 27.46 33.30
C LYS A 326 28.48 28.83 34.04
N ARG A 327 28.27 29.98 33.40
CA ARG A 327 28.43 31.30 34.05
C ARG A 327 27.24 32.27 34.05
N LYS A 328 26.19 32.10 33.22
CA LYS A 328 24.99 32.99 33.26
C LYS A 328 23.61 32.35 32.95
N ALA A 329 23.53 31.08 32.57
CA ALA A 329 22.23 30.41 32.38
C ALA A 329 21.51 30.23 33.73
N ARG A 330 20.30 30.80 33.89
CA ARG A 330 19.55 30.75 35.16
C ARG A 330 18.89 29.39 35.44
N HIS A 331 18.69 28.58 34.39
CA HIS A 331 18.24 27.20 34.46
C HIS A 331 19.10 26.34 33.53
N GLN A 332 19.77 25.32 34.07
CA GLN A 332 20.35 24.23 33.27
C GLN A 332 19.23 23.49 32.53
N VAL A 333 19.55 22.75 31.46
CA VAL A 333 18.60 21.80 30.87
C VAL A 333 18.54 20.58 31.78
N GLY A 334 17.45 20.43 32.52
CA GLY A 334 17.32 19.43 33.60
C GLY A 334 16.72 18.10 33.16
N SER A 335 16.06 18.05 32.01
CA SER A 335 15.38 16.87 31.46
C SER A 335 15.35 16.94 29.93
N VAL A 336 15.04 15.81 29.28
CA VAL A 336 14.73 15.78 27.84
C VAL A 336 13.47 16.59 27.53
N MET A 337 12.46 16.56 28.41
CA MET A 337 11.24 17.37 28.23
C MET A 337 11.57 18.87 28.18
N ASP A 338 12.34 19.35 29.17
CA ASP A 338 12.84 20.74 29.25
C ASP A 338 13.74 21.15 28.05
N LEU A 339 14.33 20.19 27.33
CA LEU A 339 14.96 20.46 26.03
C LEU A 339 13.92 20.61 24.89
N ILE A 340 12.90 19.77 24.86
CA ILE A 340 11.80 19.83 23.89
C ILE A 340 11.02 21.14 24.07
N ASP A 341 10.62 21.47 25.31
CA ASP A 341 9.93 22.70 25.68
C ASP A 341 10.66 23.93 25.14
N ARG A 342 11.95 24.08 25.51
CA ARG A 342 12.80 25.20 25.05
C ARG A 342 12.97 25.22 23.54
N SER A 343 12.97 24.06 22.87
CA SER A 343 13.11 23.97 21.42
C SER A 343 11.84 24.38 20.69
N VAL A 344 10.66 23.95 21.17
CA VAL A 344 9.35 24.38 20.66
C VAL A 344 9.19 25.89 20.88
N HIS A 345 9.42 26.38 22.10
CA HIS A 345 9.34 27.80 22.45
C HIS A 345 10.31 28.68 21.65
N ALA A 346 11.48 28.18 21.24
CA ALA A 346 12.46 28.90 20.42
C ALA A 346 12.20 28.80 18.90
N LEU A 347 11.28 27.94 18.45
CA LEU A 347 10.92 27.78 17.03
C LEU A 347 9.59 28.44 16.66
N LEU A 348 8.63 28.51 17.60
CA LEU A 348 7.33 29.18 17.41
C LEU A 348 7.47 30.62 16.89
N ILE A 349 6.73 30.93 15.82
CA ILE A 349 6.67 32.28 15.22
C ILE A 349 5.83 33.24 16.06
N ARG A 350 4.76 32.72 16.67
CA ARG A 350 3.90 33.46 17.61
C ARG A 350 4.50 33.38 19.02
N GLN A 351 4.33 34.43 19.81
CA GLN A 351 4.70 34.37 21.23
C GLN A 351 3.72 33.43 21.96
N PRO A 352 4.18 32.61 22.93
CA PRO A 352 3.31 31.76 23.74
C PRO A 352 2.17 32.54 24.42
N SER A 353 2.42 33.80 24.78
CA SER A 353 1.45 34.75 25.34
C SER A 353 0.34 35.21 24.37
N THR A 354 0.33 34.75 23.12
CA THR A 354 -0.72 35.03 22.12
C THR A 354 -1.29 33.74 21.51
N MET A 355 -1.19 32.63 22.23
CA MET A 355 -1.76 31.33 21.89
C MET A 355 -2.74 30.92 22.99
N ALA A 356 -3.69 30.02 22.70
CA ALA A 356 -4.67 29.62 23.70
C ALA A 356 -4.02 28.77 24.81
N SER A 357 -4.59 28.80 26.02
CA SER A 357 -4.11 27.99 27.14
C SER A 357 -4.11 26.51 26.75
N GLY A 358 -2.96 25.84 26.83
CA GLY A 358 -2.77 24.45 26.40
C GLY A 358 -2.46 24.24 24.90
N GLU A 359 -2.58 25.26 24.02
CA GLU A 359 -2.19 25.12 22.59
C GLU A 359 -0.69 24.82 22.44
N THR A 360 0.16 25.38 23.31
CA THR A 360 1.60 25.10 23.39
C THR A 360 1.89 23.66 23.81
N ASP A 361 1.12 23.15 24.77
CA ASP A 361 1.43 21.92 25.49
C ASP A 361 1.02 20.72 24.62
N ALA A 362 -0.13 20.83 23.93
CA ALA A 362 -0.52 19.91 22.87
C ALA A 362 0.48 19.88 21.69
N ILE A 363 1.24 20.95 21.42
CA ILE A 363 2.35 20.93 20.44
C ILE A 363 3.57 20.20 21.01
N VAL A 364 3.90 20.39 22.30
CA VAL A 364 4.98 19.67 22.98
C VAL A 364 4.69 18.16 22.97
N ASP A 365 3.53 17.72 23.45
CA ASP A 365 3.13 16.30 23.49
C ASP A 365 3.14 15.66 22.10
N ARG A 366 2.69 16.40 21.07
CA ARG A 366 2.75 15.97 19.67
C ARG A 366 4.18 15.82 19.16
N ILE A 367 5.11 16.68 19.58
CA ILE A 367 6.55 16.54 19.26
C ILE A 367 7.18 15.38 20.06
N VAL A 368 6.80 15.17 21.32
CA VAL A 368 7.25 14.03 22.14
C VAL A 368 6.81 12.72 21.48
N ASN A 369 5.52 12.57 21.18
CA ASN A 369 4.98 11.38 20.52
C ASN A 369 5.63 11.14 19.14
N ALA A 370 5.77 12.19 18.33
CA ALA A 370 6.45 12.09 17.03
C ALA A 370 7.97 11.81 17.13
N THR A 371 8.60 12.10 18.27
CA THR A 371 10.00 11.75 18.56
C THR A 371 10.13 10.29 18.97
N LEU A 372 9.21 9.78 19.79
CA LEU A 372 9.21 8.40 20.30
C LEU A 372 9.08 7.36 19.18
N GLN A 373 8.34 7.64 18.11
CA GLN A 373 8.24 6.74 16.94
C GLN A 373 9.59 6.49 16.23
N TYR A 374 10.60 7.35 16.45
CA TYR A 374 11.95 7.20 15.88
C TYR A 374 12.97 6.67 16.92
N ALA A 375 12.51 6.28 18.12
CA ALA A 375 13.35 5.76 19.20
C ALA A 375 13.48 4.22 19.09
N ILE A 376 14.52 3.75 18.41
CA ILE A 376 14.85 2.32 18.36
C ILE A 376 15.51 1.92 19.69
N ASN A 377 15.05 0.81 20.29
CA ASN A 377 15.63 0.26 21.51
C ASN A 377 17.09 -0.14 21.28
N LYS A 378 17.93 0.02 22.31
CA LYS A 378 19.32 -0.42 22.27
C LYS A 378 19.36 -1.96 22.29
N TYR A 379 20.07 -2.56 21.35
CA TYR A 379 20.40 -3.98 21.43
C TYR A 379 21.43 -4.20 22.55
N ASP A 380 21.06 -5.02 23.53
CA ASP A 380 21.86 -5.36 24.72
C ASP A 380 22.49 -6.77 24.64
N GLY A 381 22.41 -7.44 23.48
CA GLY A 381 23.09 -8.71 23.23
C GLY A 381 24.52 -8.56 22.68
N ASP A 382 25.36 -9.55 22.93
CA ASP A 382 26.76 -9.57 22.49
C ASP A 382 26.96 -10.08 21.04
N THR A 383 25.99 -10.82 20.50
CA THR A 383 26.07 -11.47 19.17
C THR A 383 25.65 -10.53 18.05
N PHE A 384 26.53 -10.31 17.07
CA PHE A 384 26.26 -9.50 15.87
C PHE A 384 26.50 -10.33 14.60
N GLY A 385 25.85 -9.93 13.51
CA GLY A 385 25.80 -10.72 12.27
C GLY A 385 24.58 -11.66 12.23
N PRO A 386 24.52 -12.57 11.24
CA PRO A 386 23.36 -13.45 11.03
C PRO A 386 23.03 -14.33 12.23
N ASP A 387 24.05 -14.78 12.96
CA ASP A 387 23.92 -15.67 14.13
C ASP A 387 23.34 -14.95 15.37
N GLY A 388 23.23 -13.61 15.33
CA GLY A 388 22.54 -12.79 16.35
C GLY A 388 21.07 -12.48 16.01
N LEU A 389 20.54 -13.07 14.94
CA LEU A 389 19.11 -13.01 14.59
C LEU A 389 18.36 -14.22 15.15
N TRP A 390 17.03 -14.10 15.24
CA TRP A 390 16.12 -15.13 15.74
C TRP A 390 16.43 -15.62 17.17
N PRO A 391 16.51 -14.71 18.18
CA PRO A 391 16.60 -15.11 19.59
C PRO A 391 15.35 -15.89 20.07
N SER A 392 14.27 -15.87 19.29
CA SER A 392 13.08 -16.69 19.45
C SER A 392 12.62 -17.21 18.08
N LYS A 393 11.74 -18.21 18.07
CA LYS A 393 11.02 -18.64 16.84
C LYS A 393 9.97 -17.63 16.36
N ILE A 394 9.76 -16.53 17.10
CA ILE A 394 8.66 -15.57 16.92
C ILE A 394 9.12 -14.33 16.16
N CYS A 395 10.35 -13.84 16.40
CA CYS A 395 10.88 -12.65 15.76
C CYS A 395 12.39 -12.78 15.50
N ALA A 396 12.84 -12.28 14.33
CA ALA A 396 14.26 -12.18 14.00
C ALA A 396 15.02 -11.21 14.92
N LEU A 397 14.30 -10.26 15.53
CA LEU A 397 14.86 -9.22 16.40
C LEU A 397 14.47 -9.46 17.87
N HIS A 398 13.18 -9.47 18.18
CA HIS A 398 12.68 -9.43 19.55
C HIS A 398 12.66 -10.79 20.26
N GLN A 399 12.85 -10.76 21.59
CA GLN A 399 12.50 -11.88 22.46
C GLN A 399 10.96 -11.99 22.55
N ALA A 400 10.44 -13.12 23.01
CA ALA A 400 8.99 -13.39 22.95
C ALA A 400 8.17 -12.37 23.76
N GLU A 401 8.76 -11.92 24.87
CA GLU A 401 8.22 -10.99 25.87
C GLU A 401 8.27 -9.53 25.40
N THR A 402 9.12 -9.22 24.40
CA THR A 402 9.31 -7.86 23.86
C THR A 402 8.70 -7.68 22.47
N CYS A 403 8.31 -8.75 21.79
CA CYS A 403 7.66 -8.71 20.49
C CYS A 403 6.18 -8.33 20.63
N ARG A 404 5.66 -7.45 19.76
CA ARG A 404 4.22 -7.11 19.74
C ARG A 404 3.34 -8.20 19.14
N LEU A 405 3.86 -9.02 18.21
CA LEU A 405 3.04 -9.98 17.44
C LEU A 405 2.29 -11.01 18.31
N PRO A 406 2.87 -11.62 19.37
CA PRO A 406 2.11 -12.52 20.25
C PRO A 406 0.84 -11.90 20.83
N GLY A 407 0.88 -10.62 21.24
CA GLY A 407 -0.28 -9.89 21.75
C GLY A 407 -1.36 -9.62 20.69
N LEU A 408 -0.98 -9.55 19.40
CA LEU A 408 -1.94 -9.40 18.30
C LEU A 408 -2.67 -10.71 17.95
N PHE A 409 -2.08 -11.87 18.27
CA PHE A 409 -2.65 -13.19 18.00
C PHE A 409 -3.24 -13.88 19.26
N SER A 410 -3.34 -13.17 20.38
CA SER A 410 -3.76 -13.74 21.68
C SER A 410 -4.84 -12.92 22.41
N ARG A 411 -5.58 -12.05 21.71
CA ARG A 411 -6.53 -11.12 22.36
C ARG A 411 -7.69 -11.85 23.04
N THR A 412 -8.08 -13.03 22.54
CA THR A 412 -9.07 -13.93 23.16
C THR A 412 -8.71 -14.36 24.59
N LEU A 413 -7.43 -14.35 25.02
CA LEU A 413 -7.06 -14.61 26.43
C LEU A 413 -7.41 -13.43 27.34
N LEU A 414 -7.09 -12.21 26.90
CA LEU A 414 -7.23 -11.01 27.74
C LEU A 414 -8.70 -10.71 28.10
N SER A 415 -9.64 -11.11 27.23
CA SER A 415 -11.09 -11.06 27.51
C SER A 415 -11.63 -12.28 28.27
N ALA A 416 -10.82 -13.33 28.47
CA ALA A 416 -11.22 -14.55 29.16
C ALA A 416 -10.73 -14.60 30.62
N ASP A 417 -9.59 -14.01 30.95
CA ASP A 417 -9.02 -14.02 32.31
C ASP A 417 -9.95 -13.39 33.37
N ASP A 418 -10.81 -12.43 33.00
CA ASP A 418 -11.82 -11.84 33.89
C ASP A 418 -13.00 -12.78 34.23
N GLU A 419 -13.28 -13.83 33.42
CA GLU A 419 -14.30 -14.85 33.73
C GLU A 419 -13.71 -16.23 34.12
N ALA A 420 -12.45 -16.51 33.78
CA ALA A 420 -11.83 -17.85 33.90
C ALA A 420 -11.59 -18.33 35.34
N ALA A 421 -11.83 -17.50 36.36
CA ALA A 421 -11.68 -17.86 37.78
C ALA A 421 -12.55 -19.06 38.24
N ASN A 422 -13.53 -19.50 37.46
CA ASN A 422 -14.33 -20.69 37.73
C ASN A 422 -14.66 -21.52 36.45
N ASN A 423 -13.75 -22.40 36.02
CA ASN A 423 -14.00 -23.83 35.67
C ASN A 423 -12.80 -24.45 34.91
N ASN A 424 -12.67 -25.79 34.94
CA ASN A 424 -11.54 -26.53 34.35
C ASN A 424 -11.30 -26.23 32.84
N THR A 425 -10.13 -25.69 32.49
CA THR A 425 -9.78 -25.20 31.12
C THR A 425 -8.71 -25.99 30.37
N ALA A 426 -8.34 -27.20 30.84
CA ALA A 426 -7.15 -27.94 30.41
C ALA A 426 -6.98 -28.23 28.89
N GLU A 427 -8.04 -28.19 28.09
CA GLU A 427 -7.95 -28.37 26.63
C GLU A 427 -7.84 -27.04 25.87
N HIS A 428 -8.48 -25.97 26.36
CA HIS A 428 -8.40 -24.62 25.77
C HIS A 428 -6.97 -24.07 25.81
N ASP A 429 -6.23 -24.37 26.89
CA ASP A 429 -4.81 -24.04 27.06
C ASP A 429 -3.90 -24.59 25.94
N THR A 430 -4.33 -25.63 25.22
CA THR A 430 -3.51 -26.31 24.21
C THR A 430 -3.76 -25.80 22.79
N GLN A 431 -4.98 -25.38 22.46
CA GLN A 431 -5.35 -24.96 21.11
C GLN A 431 -4.75 -23.60 20.72
N LEU A 432 -4.77 -22.62 21.63
CA LEU A 432 -4.36 -21.26 21.32
C LEU A 432 -2.84 -21.11 21.06
N PRO A 433 -1.91 -21.73 21.83
CA PRO A 433 -0.49 -21.69 21.51
C PRO A 433 -0.15 -22.31 20.14
N GLN A 434 -0.89 -23.35 19.73
CA GLN A 434 -0.76 -23.93 18.40
C GLN A 434 -1.23 -22.95 17.31
N LEU A 435 -2.38 -22.31 17.49
CA LEU A 435 -2.95 -21.35 16.56
C LEU A 435 -2.08 -20.09 16.38
N HIS A 436 -1.59 -19.53 17.50
CA HIS A 436 -0.61 -18.47 17.54
C HIS A 436 0.68 -18.85 16.80
N SER A 437 1.22 -20.05 17.01
CA SER A 437 2.41 -20.53 16.29
C SER A 437 2.16 -20.72 14.79
N LEU A 438 0.95 -21.11 14.38
CA LEU A 438 0.59 -21.25 12.95
C LEU A 438 0.54 -19.89 12.26
N TYR A 439 -0.16 -18.91 12.84
CA TYR A 439 -0.27 -17.59 12.21
C TYR A 439 1.04 -16.80 12.22
N ILE A 440 1.86 -16.85 13.29
CA ILE A 440 3.19 -16.21 13.26
C ILE A 440 4.11 -16.91 12.26
N SER A 441 4.08 -18.25 12.15
CA SER A 441 4.85 -18.96 11.13
C SER A 441 4.41 -18.58 9.71
N ALA A 442 3.10 -18.48 9.45
CA ALA A 442 2.57 -18.02 8.18
C ALA A 442 2.98 -16.57 7.87
N TYR A 443 2.91 -15.66 8.85
CA TYR A 443 3.30 -14.26 8.72
C TYR A 443 4.79 -14.10 8.40
N ARG A 444 5.67 -14.70 9.23
CA ARG A 444 7.13 -14.61 9.05
C ARG A 444 7.65 -15.26 7.77
N SER A 445 6.89 -16.20 7.19
CA SER A 445 7.22 -16.83 5.91
C SER A 445 6.54 -16.17 4.69
N GLY A 446 5.80 -15.07 4.87
CA GLY A 446 5.12 -14.35 3.79
C GLY A 446 3.80 -14.95 3.32
N HIS A 447 3.33 -16.02 3.96
CA HIS A 447 2.05 -16.69 3.67
C HIS A 447 0.83 -16.02 4.32
N LEU A 448 1.03 -15.16 5.32
CA LEU A 448 -0.01 -14.26 5.86
C LEU A 448 0.43 -12.80 5.64
N GLN A 449 -0.45 -11.97 5.10
CA GLN A 449 -0.09 -10.60 4.72
C GLN A 449 -0.11 -9.58 5.87
N PRO A 450 0.79 -8.57 5.82
CA PRO A 450 0.74 -7.35 6.62
C PRO A 450 -0.64 -6.68 6.69
N LYS A 451 -1.39 -6.65 5.57
CA LYS A 451 -2.75 -6.07 5.54
C LYS A 451 -3.80 -6.79 6.37
N LEU A 452 -3.53 -8.03 6.78
CA LEU A 452 -4.38 -8.76 7.72
C LEU A 452 -4.01 -8.41 9.17
N MET A 453 -2.76 -7.96 9.40
CA MET A 453 -2.31 -7.42 10.68
C MET A 453 -2.94 -6.04 10.98
N ASP A 454 -3.30 -5.23 9.97
CA ASP A 454 -4.04 -3.97 10.18
C ASP A 454 -5.36 -4.20 10.96
N ILE A 455 -6.06 -5.30 10.63
CA ILE A 455 -7.31 -5.74 11.27
C ILE A 455 -7.06 -6.10 12.73
N LEU A 456 -6.01 -6.90 12.99
CA LEU A 456 -5.64 -7.35 14.34
C LEU A 456 -5.06 -6.22 15.20
N ASN A 457 -4.30 -5.29 14.63
CA ASN A 457 -3.71 -4.18 15.37
C ASN A 457 -4.77 -3.12 15.72
N THR A 458 -5.43 -2.58 14.69
CA THR A 458 -6.21 -1.33 14.75
C THR A 458 -7.70 -1.50 14.45
N GLY A 459 -8.17 -2.68 14.04
CA GLY A 459 -9.55 -2.88 13.60
C GLY A 459 -9.86 -2.18 12.28
N THR A 460 -8.84 -1.88 11.47
CA THR A 460 -9.02 -1.22 10.16
C THR A 460 -8.71 -2.16 9.01
N PHE A 461 -9.29 -1.92 7.84
CA PHE A 461 -8.90 -2.60 6.61
C PHE A 461 -8.81 -1.64 5.42
N TRP A 462 -7.77 -1.86 4.59
CA TRP A 462 -7.37 -0.97 3.51
C TRP A 462 -7.33 -1.75 2.18
N PRO A 463 -8.43 -1.87 1.42
CA PRO A 463 -8.43 -2.55 0.12
C PRO A 463 -7.45 -1.92 -0.88
N ARG A 464 -6.80 -2.69 -1.77
CA ARG A 464 -6.01 -2.09 -2.88
C ARG A 464 -6.93 -1.59 -3.99
N LEU A 465 -7.48 -0.39 -3.76
CA LEU A 465 -8.13 0.40 -4.80
C LEU A 465 -7.16 0.61 -5.98
N PHE A 466 -7.69 0.58 -7.20
CA PHE A 466 -6.93 0.78 -8.44
C PHE A 466 -7.76 1.58 -9.45
N LEU A 467 -7.32 1.62 -10.70
CA LEU A 467 -8.01 2.25 -11.81
C LEU A 467 -9.35 1.53 -12.08
N GLU A 468 -10.41 2.01 -11.44
CA GLU A 468 -11.81 1.67 -11.70
C GLU A 468 -12.58 2.92 -12.15
N ASN A 469 -13.74 2.73 -12.77
CA ASN A 469 -14.62 3.84 -13.14
C ASN A 469 -15.19 4.53 -11.88
N PRO A 470 -14.93 5.83 -11.64
CA PRO A 470 -15.44 6.52 -10.47
C PRO A 470 -16.97 6.62 -10.42
N ASP A 471 -17.64 6.60 -11.58
CA ASP A 471 -19.10 6.61 -11.69
C ASP A 471 -19.73 5.23 -11.48
N ALA A 472 -18.91 4.17 -11.37
CA ALA A 472 -19.36 2.83 -10.96
C ALA A 472 -19.22 2.66 -9.43
N GLU A 473 -19.96 1.69 -8.90
CA GLU A 473 -19.78 1.25 -7.52
C GLU A 473 -18.41 0.59 -7.33
N ASN A 474 -17.75 0.95 -6.22
CA ASN A 474 -16.41 0.50 -5.88
C ASN A 474 -16.30 -1.04 -5.83
N VAL A 475 -15.32 -1.61 -6.55
CA VAL A 475 -15.08 -3.06 -6.56
C VAL A 475 -14.70 -3.60 -5.18
N ALA A 476 -14.04 -2.82 -4.33
CA ALA A 476 -13.69 -3.25 -2.97
C ALA A 476 -14.93 -3.51 -2.11
N ARG A 477 -16.01 -2.75 -2.31
CA ARG A 477 -17.30 -2.94 -1.63
C ARG A 477 -18.11 -4.05 -2.29
N SER A 478 -18.23 -4.05 -3.61
CA SER A 478 -19.10 -5.00 -4.33
C SER A 478 -18.51 -6.39 -4.53
N ILE A 479 -17.24 -6.52 -4.93
CA ILE A 479 -16.55 -7.80 -5.13
C ILE A 479 -15.90 -8.31 -3.84
N GLY A 480 -15.28 -7.41 -3.06
CA GLY A 480 -14.38 -7.80 -1.97
C GLY A 480 -15.04 -7.95 -0.59
N ARG A 481 -15.96 -7.05 -0.21
CA ARG A 481 -16.53 -7.04 1.16
C ARG A 481 -17.21 -8.36 1.55
N PRO A 482 -18.01 -9.04 0.70
CA PRO A 482 -18.64 -10.31 1.09
C PRO A 482 -17.64 -11.45 1.37
N ILE A 483 -16.40 -11.36 0.88
CA ILE A 483 -15.31 -12.28 1.28
C ILE A 483 -14.66 -11.81 2.59
N ARG A 484 -14.54 -10.49 2.78
CA ARG A 484 -13.92 -9.91 3.99
C ARG A 484 -14.77 -10.04 5.24
N GLU A 485 -16.09 -10.01 5.13
CA GLU A 485 -17.01 -10.32 6.23
C GLU A 485 -16.74 -11.71 6.82
N TRP A 486 -16.44 -12.71 5.98
CA TRP A 486 -15.95 -14.01 6.43
C TRP A 486 -14.54 -13.96 7.03
N ILE A 487 -13.60 -13.23 6.42
CA ILE A 487 -12.24 -13.06 6.98
C ILE A 487 -12.30 -12.46 8.39
N PHE A 488 -13.13 -11.44 8.61
CA PHE A 488 -13.29 -10.80 9.92
C PHE A 488 -13.88 -11.79 10.93
N ALA A 489 -14.92 -12.55 10.55
CA ALA A 489 -15.51 -13.57 11.41
C ALA A 489 -14.50 -14.68 11.79
N ILE A 490 -13.67 -15.14 10.85
CA ILE A 490 -12.64 -16.17 11.09
C ILE A 490 -11.51 -15.62 11.99
N LEU A 491 -11.13 -14.35 11.86
CA LEU A 491 -10.11 -13.74 12.73
C LEU A 491 -10.62 -13.46 14.15
N GLU A 492 -11.89 -13.07 14.30
CA GLU A 492 -12.53 -12.96 15.63
C GLU A 492 -12.59 -14.31 16.35
N ASP A 493 -13.11 -15.36 15.70
CA ASP A 493 -13.15 -16.74 16.21
C ASP A 493 -11.76 -17.27 16.59
N ALA A 494 -10.75 -16.97 15.77
CA ALA A 494 -9.42 -17.55 15.93
C ALA A 494 -8.56 -16.83 16.98
N VAL A 495 -8.53 -15.49 17.01
CA VAL A 495 -7.53 -14.73 17.78
C VAL A 495 -8.05 -13.45 18.47
N GLY A 496 -9.29 -13.05 18.18
CA GLY A 496 -9.96 -11.88 18.76
C GLY A 496 -9.56 -10.55 18.11
N LEU A 497 -10.54 -9.75 17.73
CA LEU A 497 -10.38 -8.42 17.16
C LEU A 497 -10.42 -7.33 18.24
N PRO A 498 -9.82 -6.15 17.99
CA PRO A 498 -9.99 -4.99 18.87
C PRO A 498 -11.45 -4.66 19.17
N GLU A 499 -11.68 -4.02 20.30
CA GLU A 499 -12.94 -3.36 20.58
C GLU A 499 -13.06 -2.06 19.77
N ALA A 500 -14.29 -1.62 19.52
CA ALA A 500 -14.52 -0.36 18.83
C ALA A 500 -14.11 0.83 19.74
N PRO A 501 -13.48 1.89 19.21
CA PRO A 501 -13.08 3.03 20.01
C PRO A 501 -14.29 3.72 20.65
N GLU A 502 -14.24 3.88 21.98
CA GLU A 502 -15.26 4.57 22.76
C GLU A 502 -15.47 5.99 22.22
N GLY A 503 -16.73 6.35 21.93
CA GLY A 503 -17.09 7.59 21.24
C GLY A 503 -17.67 7.37 19.84
N SER A 504 -17.54 6.17 19.26
CA SER A 504 -18.33 5.76 18.09
C SER A 504 -19.78 5.44 18.48
N GLY A 505 -20.58 6.49 18.73
CA GLY A 505 -21.97 6.37 19.15
C GLY A 505 -22.82 5.53 18.18
N ASN A 506 -23.66 4.65 18.73
CA ASN A 506 -24.53 3.77 17.95
C ASN A 506 -25.34 4.57 16.91
N PRO A 507 -25.32 4.19 15.62
CA PRO A 507 -26.30 4.69 14.67
C PRO A 507 -27.66 4.07 15.03
N GLU A 508 -28.50 4.82 15.75
CA GLU A 508 -29.83 4.35 16.13
C GLU A 508 -30.63 3.91 14.90
N VAL A 509 -31.34 2.78 15.04
CA VAL A 509 -32.11 2.17 13.94
C VAL A 509 -33.41 2.94 13.76
N GLY A 510 -33.30 4.12 13.14
CA GLY A 510 -34.42 4.96 12.74
C GLY A 510 -35.34 4.20 11.78
N GLN A 511 -36.55 3.91 12.24
CA GLN A 511 -37.57 3.26 11.42
C GLN A 511 -38.11 4.21 10.36
N SER A 512 -38.59 3.64 9.26
CA SER A 512 -39.10 4.38 8.10
C SER A 512 -40.42 5.12 8.40
N ASP A 513 -40.58 6.35 7.90
CA ASP A 513 -41.78 6.64 7.09
C ASP A 513 -41.68 7.83 6.10
N THR A 514 -42.44 7.68 5.02
CA THR A 514 -42.95 8.63 4.00
C THR A 514 -42.39 10.07 3.81
N THR A 515 -41.82 10.29 2.61
CA THR A 515 -42.03 11.43 1.67
C THR A 515 -42.19 12.89 2.17
N GLN A 516 -41.36 13.80 1.62
CA GLN A 516 -41.82 14.82 0.65
C GLN A 516 -40.68 15.47 -0.15
N MET A 517 -41.03 16.38 -1.07
CA MET A 517 -40.17 17.21 -1.94
C MET A 517 -39.72 18.49 -1.16
N ASP A 518 -38.85 19.41 -1.59
CA ASP A 518 -38.39 19.87 -2.93
C ASP A 518 -37.02 20.61 -2.85
N GLU A 519 -36.42 20.87 -4.02
CA GLU A 519 -35.59 22.06 -4.41
C GLU A 519 -34.19 22.32 -3.77
N GLU A 520 -33.59 23.47 -4.14
CA GLU A 520 -32.13 23.74 -4.32
C GLU A 520 -31.57 24.82 -3.35
N ASP A 521 -30.46 25.49 -3.73
CA ASP A 521 -29.69 26.56 -3.04
C ASP A 521 -28.90 26.10 -1.77
N GLU A 522 -27.57 26.23 -1.66
CA GLU A 522 -26.62 27.37 -1.72
C GLU A 522 -26.38 28.10 -0.37
N ASP A 523 -25.13 28.53 -0.15
CA ASP A 523 -24.58 29.30 0.98
C ASP A 523 -24.72 28.76 2.43
N GLU A 524 -23.83 27.83 2.81
CA GLU A 524 -23.50 27.52 4.23
C GLU A 524 -22.67 28.66 4.86
N LEU A 525 -23.36 29.70 5.33
CA LEU A 525 -22.76 30.83 6.05
C LEU A 525 -22.21 30.40 7.43
N ILE A 526 -20.96 30.75 7.70
CA ILE A 526 -20.33 30.54 9.02
C ILE A 526 -20.95 31.54 10.01
N ASP A 527 -21.74 31.04 10.96
CA ASP A 527 -22.28 31.87 12.04
C ASP A 527 -21.19 32.23 13.06
N VAL A 528 -21.24 33.46 13.57
CA VAL A 528 -20.22 34.04 14.45
C VAL A 528 -20.80 34.21 15.84
N VAL A 529 -20.60 33.19 16.68
CA VAL A 529 -20.93 33.26 18.11
C VAL A 529 -19.75 33.89 18.85
N GLU A 530 -19.91 35.14 19.27
CA GLU A 530 -18.99 35.81 20.20
C GLU A 530 -19.20 35.26 21.63
N GLU A 531 -18.14 35.27 22.44
CA GLU A 531 -18.14 34.79 23.83
C GLU A 531 -18.81 35.83 24.76
N ASP A 532 -19.66 35.41 25.72
CA ASP A 532 -19.87 36.21 26.93
C ASP A 532 -20.40 35.43 28.16
N SER A 533 -19.80 35.72 29.33
CA SER A 533 -20.27 35.57 30.72
C SER A 533 -20.80 34.23 31.33
N GLU A 534 -20.01 33.75 32.31
CA GLU A 534 -20.39 33.43 33.72
C GLU A 534 -21.19 32.16 34.14
N ASP A 535 -20.43 31.22 34.71
CA ASP A 535 -20.53 30.63 36.08
C ASP A 535 -21.85 29.96 36.57
N ASP A 536 -21.80 28.62 36.74
CA ASP A 536 -22.15 27.99 38.03
C ASP A 536 -21.44 26.62 38.19
N GLY A 537 -21.22 26.16 39.43
CA GLY A 537 -20.20 25.16 39.75
C GLY A 537 -20.58 23.67 39.62
N ALA A 538 -19.77 22.89 38.90
CA ALA A 538 -19.80 21.42 38.89
C ALA A 538 -18.41 20.81 39.24
N ASP A 539 -18.37 19.72 40.01
CA ASP A 539 -17.11 19.06 40.47
C ASP A 539 -16.44 18.26 39.34
N LEU A 540 -15.61 18.94 38.56
CA LEU A 540 -14.81 18.37 37.45
C LEU A 540 -13.82 17.26 37.88
N LEU A 541 -13.65 17.00 39.18
CA LEU A 541 -12.76 15.96 39.70
C LEU A 541 -13.50 14.68 40.12
N ALA A 542 -14.83 14.61 39.94
CA ALA A 542 -15.62 13.43 40.26
C ALA A 542 -15.16 12.14 39.51
N PRO A 543 -14.79 12.15 38.21
CA PRO A 543 -14.29 10.95 37.53
C PRO A 543 -12.97 10.43 38.12
N LEU A 544 -12.03 11.35 38.36
CA LEU A 544 -10.68 11.04 38.84
C LEU A 544 -10.66 10.41 40.25
N ARG A 545 -11.67 10.67 41.08
CA ARG A 545 -11.83 9.98 42.37
C ARG A 545 -12.14 8.48 42.21
N GLY A 546 -12.89 8.10 41.17
CA GLY A 546 -13.18 6.69 40.88
C GLY A 546 -11.93 5.90 40.49
N GLU A 547 -11.05 6.49 39.69
CA GLU A 547 -9.80 5.86 39.23
C GLU A 547 -8.74 5.78 40.33
N LEU A 548 -8.56 6.86 41.12
CA LEU A 548 -7.65 6.86 42.27
C LEU A 548 -8.01 5.83 43.34
N GLN A 549 -9.27 5.39 43.39
CA GLN A 549 -9.74 4.37 44.33
C GLN A 549 -9.57 2.94 43.79
N LYS A 550 -9.40 2.74 42.47
CA LYS A 550 -8.99 1.44 41.89
C LYS A 550 -7.52 1.10 42.14
N LEU A 551 -6.67 2.09 42.46
CA LEU A 551 -5.22 1.94 42.60
C LEU A 551 -4.71 1.71 44.05
N ARG A 552 -5.56 1.18 44.96
CA ARG A 552 -5.17 0.86 46.35
C ARG A 552 -5.65 -0.53 46.82
N VAL A 553 -4.79 -1.51 46.54
CA VAL A 553 -4.58 -2.85 47.13
C VAL A 553 -4.88 -2.97 48.66
N PRO A 554 -5.11 -4.18 49.22
CA PRO A 554 -5.98 -5.31 48.81
C PRO A 554 -6.94 -5.81 49.94
N ASP A 555 -7.79 -6.79 49.60
CA ASP A 555 -8.36 -7.89 50.43
C ASP A 555 -8.71 -7.69 51.93
N GLU A 556 -10.01 -7.84 52.28
CA GLU A 556 -10.47 -8.81 53.29
C GLU A 556 -12.02 -8.92 53.38
N GLY A 557 -12.53 -10.15 53.31
CA GLY A 557 -13.73 -10.69 54.02
C GLY A 557 -15.07 -9.93 54.07
N SER A 558 -16.09 -10.46 53.37
CA SER A 558 -17.50 -10.45 53.82
C SER A 558 -18.32 -11.58 53.16
N GLU A 559 -19.27 -12.16 53.91
CA GLU A 559 -19.96 -13.40 53.54
C GLU A 559 -21.17 -13.18 52.61
N ILE A 560 -21.44 -14.15 51.71
CA ILE A 560 -22.63 -14.18 50.84
C ILE A 560 -23.55 -15.33 51.30
N PRO A 561 -24.85 -15.09 51.57
CA PRO A 561 -25.79 -16.17 51.89
C PRO A 561 -26.17 -16.95 50.62
N ALA A 562 -25.93 -18.26 50.63
CA ALA A 562 -26.19 -19.13 49.48
C ALA A 562 -27.68 -19.47 49.31
N SER A 563 -28.20 -19.37 48.09
CA SER A 563 -29.39 -20.11 47.62
C SER A 563 -29.50 -20.14 46.08
N ALA A 564 -29.37 -21.36 45.54
CA ALA A 564 -30.15 -21.98 44.45
C ALA A 564 -30.69 -21.14 43.26
N THR A 565 -30.60 -21.57 41.99
CA THR A 565 -29.89 -22.72 41.35
C THR A 565 -29.93 -22.56 39.82
N SER A 566 -28.93 -23.10 39.14
CA SER A 566 -29.03 -23.74 37.80
C SER A 566 -29.88 -23.05 36.71
N GLN A 567 -29.24 -22.19 35.91
CA GLN A 567 -29.63 -21.96 34.51
C GLN A 567 -28.43 -22.12 33.58
N SER A 568 -28.69 -22.35 32.29
CA SER A 568 -27.68 -22.73 31.29
C SER A 568 -26.67 -21.61 31.01
N ARG A 569 -25.52 -21.95 30.42
CA ARG A 569 -24.63 -20.99 29.74
C ARG A 569 -25.38 -20.34 28.56
N SER A 570 -26.14 -19.28 28.84
CA SER A 570 -26.46 -18.27 27.83
C SER A 570 -25.21 -17.42 27.64
N HIS A 571 -24.68 -17.37 26.42
CA HIS A 571 -23.76 -16.28 26.07
C HIS A 571 -24.49 -14.96 26.34
N LEU A 572 -23.92 -14.13 27.22
CA LEU A 572 -24.28 -12.72 27.28
C LEU A 572 -24.03 -12.12 25.89
N PRO A 573 -24.85 -11.17 25.42
CA PRO A 573 -24.67 -10.59 24.09
C PRO A 573 -23.37 -9.78 24.06
N THR A 574 -22.30 -10.40 23.56
CA THR A 574 -21.06 -9.70 23.22
C THR A 574 -21.40 -8.50 22.36
N GLN A 575 -20.82 -7.34 22.68
CA GLN A 575 -21.05 -6.14 21.87
C GLN A 575 -20.62 -6.43 20.43
N PRO A 576 -21.40 -6.00 19.42
CA PRO A 576 -21.05 -6.25 18.02
C PRO A 576 -19.68 -5.65 17.72
N LYS A 577 -18.73 -6.51 17.32
CA LYS A 577 -17.42 -6.06 16.83
C LYS A 577 -17.58 -5.41 15.46
N TYR A 578 -16.71 -4.46 15.15
CA TYR A 578 -16.71 -3.73 13.88
C TYR A 578 -15.30 -3.63 13.31
N VAL A 579 -15.18 -3.68 11.98
CA VAL A 579 -13.95 -3.36 11.24
C VAL A 579 -14.19 -2.13 10.37
N MET A 580 -13.29 -1.14 10.47
CA MET A 580 -13.37 0.11 9.73
C MET A 580 -12.70 -0.03 8.35
N GLU A 581 -13.51 -0.15 7.30
CA GLU A 581 -13.02 -0.24 5.93
C GLU A 581 -12.83 1.15 5.29
N TYR A 582 -11.64 1.43 4.78
CA TYR A 582 -11.35 2.68 4.07
C TYR A 582 -11.58 2.52 2.56
N VAL A 583 -12.78 2.85 2.11
CA VAL A 583 -13.26 2.65 0.73
C VAL A 583 -13.50 3.97 0.00
N ARG A 584 -13.35 3.98 -1.33
CA ARG A 584 -13.79 5.11 -2.16
C ARG A 584 -15.31 5.27 -2.10
N ARG A 585 -15.76 6.47 -1.73
CA ARG A 585 -17.14 6.95 -1.79
C ARG A 585 -17.17 8.21 -2.68
N GLY A 586 -17.57 8.03 -3.94
CA GLY A 586 -17.53 9.10 -4.94
C GLY A 586 -16.08 9.51 -5.27
N THR A 587 -15.73 10.74 -4.91
CA THR A 587 -14.45 11.40 -5.22
C THR A 587 -13.39 11.32 -4.11
N ARG A 588 -13.69 10.72 -2.95
CA ARG A 588 -12.77 10.57 -1.81
C ARG A 588 -12.81 9.17 -1.21
N VAL A 589 -11.74 8.78 -0.51
CA VAL A 589 -11.77 7.69 0.46
C VAL A 589 -12.55 8.15 1.70
N ALA A 590 -13.39 7.26 2.24
CA ALA A 590 -14.12 7.44 3.48
C ALA A 590 -14.09 6.14 4.31
N PRO A 591 -14.10 6.22 5.65
CA PRO A 591 -14.36 5.06 6.49
C PRO A 591 -15.82 4.60 6.34
N GLU A 592 -16.02 3.29 6.22
CA GLU A 592 -17.31 2.61 6.41
C GLU A 592 -17.12 1.55 7.50
N SER A 593 -17.95 1.59 8.55
CA SER A 593 -17.96 0.53 9.57
C SER A 593 -18.65 -0.73 9.02
N VAL A 594 -18.02 -1.89 9.20
CA VAL A 594 -18.55 -3.20 8.82
C VAL A 594 -18.69 -4.04 10.09
N THR A 595 -19.93 -4.42 10.44
CA THR A 595 -20.19 -5.34 11.56
C THR A 595 -19.58 -6.70 11.26
N VAL A 596 -18.86 -7.26 12.23
CA VAL A 596 -18.29 -8.61 12.13
C VAL A 596 -19.42 -9.63 12.32
N PRO A 597 -19.69 -10.55 11.38
CA PRO A 597 -20.73 -11.54 11.55
C PRO A 597 -20.32 -12.64 12.55
N ASP A 598 -21.30 -13.12 13.32
CA ASP A 598 -21.18 -14.33 14.14
C ASP A 598 -20.89 -15.56 13.24
N ILE A 599 -19.70 -16.15 13.41
CA ILE A 599 -19.21 -17.28 12.61
C ILE A 599 -20.14 -18.50 12.69
N SER A 600 -20.82 -18.69 13.82
CA SER A 600 -21.76 -19.78 14.06
C SER A 600 -22.97 -19.64 13.13
N ARG A 601 -23.48 -18.42 12.95
CA ARG A 601 -24.60 -18.14 12.03
C ARG A 601 -24.18 -18.33 10.58
N LEU A 602 -22.96 -17.92 10.24
CA LEU A 602 -22.37 -18.16 8.91
C LEU A 602 -22.31 -19.67 8.62
N LEU A 603 -21.70 -20.49 9.49
CA LEU A 603 -21.59 -21.94 9.28
C LEU A 603 -22.93 -22.68 9.29
N VAL A 604 -23.87 -22.30 10.16
CA VAL A 604 -25.23 -22.88 10.19
C VAL A 604 -25.98 -22.58 8.88
N SER A 605 -25.80 -21.40 8.30
CA SER A 605 -26.35 -21.06 6.97
C SER A 605 -25.68 -21.84 5.82
N SER A 606 -24.51 -22.43 6.08
CA SER A 606 -23.64 -23.10 5.11
C SER A 606 -23.72 -24.63 5.10
N ALA A 607 -24.64 -25.22 5.87
CA ALA A 607 -24.82 -26.67 6.04
C ALA A 607 -23.62 -27.40 6.71
N PHE A 608 -22.70 -26.67 7.35
CA PHE A 608 -21.73 -27.26 8.27
C PHE A 608 -22.39 -27.43 9.64
N HIS A 609 -22.72 -28.67 10.01
CA HIS A 609 -23.33 -29.00 11.29
C HIS A 609 -22.27 -29.53 12.27
N ASP A 610 -21.68 -28.61 13.05
CA ASP A 610 -20.97 -29.00 14.27
C ASP A 610 -21.98 -29.34 15.38
N ASN A 611 -21.73 -30.43 16.11
CA ASN A 611 -22.43 -30.67 17.37
C ASN A 611 -21.83 -29.74 18.44
N CYS A 612 -22.69 -28.94 19.08
CA CYS A 612 -22.30 -27.85 19.99
C CYS A 612 -21.82 -28.36 21.37
N GLN A 613 -20.77 -29.19 21.37
CA GLN A 613 -20.08 -29.68 22.57
C GLN A 613 -18.57 -29.40 22.47
N ASP A 614 -17.96 -29.64 21.30
CA ASP A 614 -16.51 -29.48 21.09
C ASP A 614 -16.22 -28.50 19.93
N TRP A 615 -16.35 -27.18 20.15
CA TRP A 615 -16.01 -26.19 19.13
C TRP A 615 -14.50 -26.16 18.87
N THR A 616 -14.12 -26.15 17.59
CA THR A 616 -12.72 -26.01 17.15
C THR A 616 -12.62 -24.86 16.14
N PRO A 617 -11.80 -23.83 16.39
CA PRO A 617 -11.60 -22.72 15.46
C PRO A 617 -11.19 -23.18 14.07
N LEU A 618 -11.76 -22.57 13.03
CA LEU A 618 -11.62 -23.05 11.65
C LEU A 618 -10.16 -23.31 11.20
N PRO A 619 -9.14 -22.48 11.53
CA PRO A 619 -7.75 -22.71 11.08
C PRO A 619 -7.09 -23.99 11.64
N LEU A 620 -7.57 -24.50 12.78
CA LEU A 620 -7.05 -25.74 13.40
C LEU A 620 -7.64 -27.02 12.79
N ARG A 621 -8.75 -26.92 12.04
CA ARG A 621 -9.45 -28.07 11.46
C ARG A 621 -8.66 -28.76 10.33
N PRO A 622 -8.97 -30.02 9.98
CA PRO A 622 -8.37 -30.71 8.85
C PRO A 622 -8.38 -29.90 7.55
N ALA A 623 -7.29 -30.00 6.78
CA ALA A 623 -7.12 -29.21 5.56
C ALA A 623 -8.18 -29.46 4.47
N LEU A 624 -8.87 -30.60 4.52
CA LEU A 624 -10.02 -30.90 3.65
C LEU A 624 -11.25 -30.07 4.04
N GLU A 625 -11.60 -30.01 5.33
CA GLU A 625 -12.71 -29.19 5.83
C GLU A 625 -12.46 -27.70 5.57
N ARG A 626 -11.23 -27.22 5.85
CA ARG A 626 -10.84 -25.83 5.55
C ARG A 626 -10.96 -25.51 4.05
N MET A 627 -10.67 -26.47 3.17
CA MET A 627 -10.88 -26.33 1.72
C MET A 627 -12.37 -26.36 1.35
N SER A 628 -13.18 -27.25 1.96
CA SER A 628 -14.63 -27.31 1.74
C SER A 628 -15.34 -26.01 2.16
N VAL A 629 -14.96 -25.44 3.30
CA VAL A 629 -15.43 -24.13 3.77
C VAL A 629 -14.99 -23.02 2.81
N PHE A 630 -13.71 -22.99 2.40
CA PHE A 630 -13.20 -22.04 1.41
C PHE A 630 -13.98 -22.09 0.08
N LEU A 631 -14.29 -23.28 -0.44
CA LEU A 631 -15.12 -23.44 -1.63
C LEU A 631 -16.57 -23.03 -1.40
N HIS A 632 -17.13 -23.28 -0.21
CA HIS A 632 -18.49 -22.88 0.14
C HIS A 632 -18.65 -21.36 0.17
N ILE A 633 -17.73 -20.65 0.83
CA ILE A 633 -17.74 -19.18 0.93
C ILE A 633 -17.75 -18.53 -0.46
N LEU A 634 -17.02 -19.14 -1.41
CA LEU A 634 -16.96 -18.71 -2.81
C LEU A 634 -18.09 -19.31 -3.68
N HIS A 635 -19.07 -19.98 -3.06
CA HIS A 635 -20.20 -20.68 -3.67
C HIS A 635 -19.81 -21.54 -4.89
N SER A 636 -18.73 -22.29 -4.70
CA SER A 636 -18.01 -23.02 -5.74
C SER A 636 -17.66 -24.46 -5.32
N SER A 637 -18.36 -25.01 -4.34
CA SER A 637 -18.36 -26.44 -4.00
C SER A 637 -19.05 -27.25 -5.11
N THR A 638 -18.33 -27.59 -6.18
CA THR A 638 -18.80 -28.51 -7.23
C THR A 638 -17.72 -29.53 -7.58
N VAL A 639 -18.15 -30.75 -7.96
CA VAL A 639 -17.24 -31.87 -8.24
C VAL A 639 -16.27 -31.52 -9.38
N ALA A 640 -16.76 -30.85 -10.43
CA ALA A 640 -15.92 -30.44 -11.56
C ALA A 640 -14.84 -29.42 -11.17
N LEU A 641 -15.01 -28.69 -10.05
CA LEU A 641 -13.97 -27.81 -9.50
C LEU A 641 -12.97 -28.59 -8.63
N GLU A 642 -13.44 -29.53 -7.80
CA GLU A 642 -12.58 -30.39 -6.97
C GLU A 642 -11.65 -31.29 -7.81
N GLU A 643 -12.07 -31.66 -9.02
CA GLU A 643 -11.25 -32.39 -10.00
C GLU A 643 -10.20 -31.50 -10.74
N LEU A 644 -10.23 -30.16 -10.61
CA LEU A 644 -9.27 -29.29 -11.32
C LEU A 644 -7.85 -29.36 -10.72
N PRO A 645 -6.81 -29.27 -11.57
CA PRO A 645 -5.44 -29.02 -11.10
C PRO A 645 -5.36 -27.74 -10.27
N ARG A 646 -4.63 -27.79 -9.14
CA ARG A 646 -4.48 -26.66 -8.19
C ARG A 646 -4.07 -25.34 -8.86
N GLU A 647 -3.26 -25.38 -9.91
CA GLU A 647 -2.80 -24.19 -10.66
C GLU A 647 -3.90 -23.55 -11.52
N GLN A 648 -5.10 -24.12 -11.57
CA GLN A 648 -6.28 -23.61 -12.27
C GLN A 648 -7.41 -23.17 -11.31
N LEU A 649 -7.42 -23.66 -10.07
CA LEU A 649 -8.46 -23.34 -9.08
C LEU A 649 -8.64 -21.83 -8.88
N MET A 650 -7.54 -21.07 -8.75
CA MET A 650 -7.59 -19.63 -8.51
C MET A 650 -8.31 -18.87 -9.65
N CYS A 651 -8.09 -19.21 -10.92
CA CYS A 651 -8.80 -18.52 -12.02
C CYS A 651 -10.25 -18.96 -12.15
N ALA A 652 -10.55 -20.24 -11.92
CA ALA A 652 -11.92 -20.72 -11.91
C ALA A 652 -12.76 -20.06 -10.80
N LEU A 653 -12.21 -19.96 -9.59
CA LEU A 653 -12.83 -19.28 -8.46
C LEU A 653 -13.05 -17.79 -8.71
N VAL A 654 -12.04 -17.08 -9.22
CA VAL A 654 -12.15 -15.65 -9.58
C VAL A 654 -13.26 -15.43 -10.60
N LEU A 655 -13.34 -16.23 -11.66
CA LEU A 655 -14.37 -16.08 -12.68
C LEU A 655 -15.77 -16.40 -12.12
N ARG A 656 -15.93 -17.53 -11.42
CA ARG A 656 -17.21 -17.92 -10.79
C ARG A 656 -17.71 -16.85 -9.82
N TRP A 657 -16.82 -16.33 -8.97
CA TRP A 657 -17.13 -15.27 -8.01
C TRP A 657 -17.61 -13.99 -8.70
N VAL A 658 -16.81 -13.43 -9.62
CA VAL A 658 -17.13 -12.17 -10.29
C VAL A 658 -18.41 -12.29 -11.12
N VAL A 659 -18.60 -13.37 -11.87
CA VAL A 659 -19.83 -13.62 -12.65
C VAL A 659 -21.06 -13.69 -11.74
N ARG A 660 -20.98 -14.44 -10.64
CA ARG A 660 -22.10 -14.60 -9.68
C ARG A 660 -22.45 -13.28 -8.98
N VAL A 661 -21.46 -12.52 -8.51
CA VAL A 661 -21.69 -11.24 -7.82
C VAL A 661 -22.22 -10.15 -8.77
N MET A 662 -21.78 -10.11 -10.03
CA MET A 662 -22.36 -9.21 -11.03
C MET A 662 -23.79 -9.60 -11.43
N HIS A 663 -24.11 -10.89 -11.39
CA HIS A 663 -25.46 -11.38 -11.66
C HIS A 663 -26.44 -11.05 -10.52
N LEU A 664 -26.07 -11.30 -9.27
CA LEU A 664 -26.92 -10.99 -8.09
C LEU A 664 -27.24 -9.50 -8.02
N ARG A 665 -26.24 -8.62 -8.17
CA ARG A 665 -26.41 -7.16 -8.18
C ARG A 665 -27.25 -6.63 -9.35
N ALA A 666 -27.46 -7.41 -10.42
CA ALA A 666 -28.39 -7.10 -11.50
C ALA A 666 -29.84 -7.55 -11.21
N ILE A 667 -30.02 -8.60 -10.39
CA ILE A 667 -31.34 -9.02 -9.89
C ILE A 667 -31.83 -8.06 -8.81
N GLU A 668 -31.00 -7.80 -7.78
CA GLU A 668 -31.30 -6.95 -6.62
C GLU A 668 -31.74 -5.54 -7.00
N SER A 669 -31.16 -5.00 -8.07
CA SER A 669 -31.49 -3.69 -8.61
C SER A 669 -31.70 -3.83 -10.11
N SER A 670 -32.97 -3.95 -10.53
CA SER A 670 -33.42 -4.13 -11.91
C SER A 670 -33.20 -2.90 -12.82
N SER A 671 -32.17 -2.12 -12.54
CA SER A 671 -31.70 -1.01 -13.35
C SER A 671 -30.98 -1.53 -14.60
N LYS A 672 -31.27 -0.89 -15.73
CA LYS A 672 -30.56 -1.09 -17.02
C LYS A 672 -29.06 -0.77 -16.93
N GLU A 673 -28.57 -0.29 -15.80
CA GLU A 673 -27.14 -0.01 -15.58
C GLU A 673 -26.44 -1.21 -14.94
N ARG A 674 -27.05 -1.89 -13.97
CA ARG A 674 -26.53 -3.12 -13.36
C ARG A 674 -26.47 -4.27 -14.37
N GLU A 675 -27.46 -4.36 -15.26
CA GLU A 675 -27.42 -5.28 -16.42
C GLU A 675 -26.25 -5.01 -17.40
N LYS A 676 -25.61 -3.82 -17.36
CA LYS A 676 -24.36 -3.57 -18.12
C LYS A 676 -23.11 -4.06 -17.37
N GLU A 677 -23.20 -4.35 -16.08
CA GLU A 677 -22.08 -4.83 -15.26
C GLU A 677 -21.83 -6.33 -15.49
N LYS A 678 -22.89 -7.15 -15.67
CA LYS A 678 -22.83 -8.59 -16.03
C LYS A 678 -21.80 -8.89 -17.12
N TRP A 679 -21.08 -10.01 -16.98
CA TRP A 679 -20.06 -10.47 -17.93
C TRP A 679 -20.68 -11.25 -19.09
N THR A 680 -20.15 -11.12 -20.30
CA THR A 680 -20.48 -12.00 -21.43
C THR A 680 -19.64 -13.29 -21.41
N ARG A 681 -20.08 -14.31 -22.15
CA ARG A 681 -19.29 -15.56 -22.32
C ARG A 681 -17.97 -15.32 -23.07
N SER A 682 -17.93 -14.34 -23.99
CA SER A 682 -16.68 -13.91 -24.66
C SER A 682 -15.71 -13.19 -23.71
N GLU A 683 -16.18 -12.34 -22.80
CA GLU A 683 -15.33 -11.71 -21.76
C GLU A 683 -14.75 -12.76 -20.79
N ALA A 684 -15.57 -13.74 -20.40
CA ALA A 684 -15.13 -14.89 -19.58
C ALA A 684 -14.11 -15.79 -20.31
N GLY A 685 -14.33 -16.07 -21.60
CA GLY A 685 -13.38 -16.82 -22.43
C GLY A 685 -12.04 -16.10 -22.59
N ALA A 686 -12.07 -14.78 -22.80
CA ALA A 686 -10.88 -13.94 -22.85
C ALA A 686 -10.10 -13.93 -21.52
N PHE A 687 -10.79 -13.94 -20.37
CA PHE A 687 -10.15 -14.05 -19.05
C PHE A 687 -9.48 -15.41 -18.84
N LEU A 688 -10.15 -16.51 -19.15
CA LEU A 688 -9.54 -17.84 -19.02
C LEU A 688 -8.36 -18.00 -19.97
N ALA A 689 -8.49 -17.54 -21.23
CA ALA A 689 -7.38 -17.53 -22.19
C ALA A 689 -6.19 -16.69 -21.70
N PHE A 690 -6.42 -15.52 -21.10
CA PHE A 690 -5.39 -14.72 -20.43
C PHE A 690 -4.64 -15.51 -19.35
N TYR A 691 -5.38 -16.17 -18.45
CA TYR A 691 -4.79 -16.88 -17.32
C TYR A 691 -4.06 -18.17 -17.75
N THR A 692 -4.57 -18.88 -18.77
CA THR A 692 -3.94 -20.12 -19.26
C THR A 692 -2.81 -19.88 -20.25
N SER A 693 -2.80 -18.76 -20.98
CA SER A 693 -1.72 -18.41 -21.92
C SER A 693 -0.36 -18.26 -21.24
N GLY A 694 -0.33 -17.99 -19.92
CA GLY A 694 0.90 -18.02 -19.13
C GLY A 694 1.64 -19.38 -19.14
N ARG A 695 1.01 -20.47 -19.60
CA ARG A 695 1.64 -21.79 -19.81
C ARG A 695 2.34 -21.94 -21.17
N HIS A 696 2.02 -21.12 -22.17
CA HIS A 696 2.64 -21.18 -23.50
C HIS A 696 3.53 -19.96 -23.70
N SER A 697 4.83 -20.16 -23.90
CA SER A 697 5.74 -19.05 -24.19
C SER A 697 5.48 -18.52 -25.59
N LEU A 698 4.70 -17.44 -25.67
CA LEU A 698 4.92 -16.42 -26.69
C LEU A 698 6.10 -15.58 -26.22
N ASP A 699 7.21 -15.65 -26.95
CA ASP A 699 8.51 -15.12 -26.53
C ASP A 699 8.61 -13.59 -26.63
N PHE A 700 7.86 -12.92 -25.75
CA PHE A 700 8.05 -11.51 -25.39
C PHE A 700 9.13 -11.32 -24.30
N CYS A 701 9.78 -12.41 -23.84
CA CYS A 701 10.87 -12.39 -22.86
C CYS A 701 12.22 -11.95 -23.45
N ALA A 702 12.23 -10.89 -24.25
CA ALA A 702 13.37 -10.01 -24.31
C ALA A 702 13.24 -8.99 -23.17
N MET A 703 14.32 -8.78 -22.39
CA MET A 703 14.42 -7.55 -21.60
C MET A 703 14.18 -6.36 -22.55
N PRO A 704 13.33 -5.38 -22.20
CA PRO A 704 12.94 -4.32 -23.13
C PRO A 704 14.20 -3.57 -23.58
N ALA A 705 14.56 -3.77 -24.86
CA ALA A 705 15.82 -3.30 -25.40
C ALA A 705 15.84 -1.76 -25.41
N LEU A 706 16.60 -1.17 -24.48
CA LEU A 706 16.74 0.28 -24.32
C LEU A 706 17.66 0.90 -25.39
N SER A 707 17.57 0.41 -26.63
CA SER A 707 18.09 1.10 -27.81
C SER A 707 17.16 2.27 -28.14
N GLY A 708 17.74 3.45 -28.39
CA GLY A 708 17.00 4.66 -28.84
C GLY A 708 16.48 4.59 -30.28
N SER A 709 16.17 3.39 -30.76
CA SER A 709 15.45 3.11 -31.99
C SER A 709 13.96 3.35 -31.77
N GLU A 710 13.30 4.07 -32.68
CA GLU A 710 11.84 4.20 -32.64
C GLU A 710 11.17 2.81 -32.72
N PRO A 711 10.02 2.60 -32.05
CA PRO A 711 9.33 1.32 -32.11
C PRO A 711 8.89 1.03 -33.54
N ASN A 712 9.33 -0.10 -34.10
CA ASN A 712 8.96 -0.52 -35.44
C ASN A 712 7.43 -0.51 -35.60
N ALA A 713 6.93 0.24 -36.60
CA ALA A 713 5.51 0.36 -36.89
C ALA A 713 4.94 -1.00 -37.32
N GLY A 714 4.31 -1.71 -36.39
CA GLY A 714 3.85 -3.09 -36.58
C GLY A 714 3.24 -3.74 -35.33
N SER A 715 3.61 -3.32 -34.12
CA SER A 715 2.84 -3.68 -32.92
C SER A 715 1.54 -2.88 -32.90
N GLU A 716 0.39 -3.57 -32.95
CA GLU A 716 -0.90 -2.94 -32.66
C GLU A 716 -0.89 -2.38 -31.22
N THR A 717 -1.27 -1.11 -31.06
CA THR A 717 -1.36 -0.49 -29.74
C THR A 717 -2.60 -1.00 -29.01
N THR A 718 -2.40 -1.77 -27.94
CA THR A 718 -3.48 -2.35 -27.14
C THR A 718 -4.49 -1.28 -26.67
N PRO A 719 -5.79 -1.40 -26.98
CA PRO A 719 -6.73 -0.30 -26.76
C PRO A 719 -7.10 -0.11 -25.27
N ILE A 720 -7.15 1.16 -24.85
CA ILE A 720 -7.37 1.57 -23.45
C ILE A 720 -8.87 1.81 -23.17
N ASN A 721 -9.64 0.73 -23.34
CA ASN A 721 -11.11 0.74 -23.23
C ASN A 721 -11.59 0.69 -21.75
N SER A 722 -12.49 1.60 -21.38
CA SER A 722 -13.07 1.71 -20.03
C SER A 722 -13.77 0.42 -19.53
N ARG A 723 -14.37 -0.41 -20.40
CA ARG A 723 -14.95 -1.70 -19.99
C ARG A 723 -13.86 -2.71 -19.62
N SER A 724 -12.80 -2.82 -20.42
CA SER A 724 -11.66 -3.69 -20.11
C SER A 724 -11.01 -3.33 -18.78
N ILE A 725 -10.85 -2.03 -18.51
CA ILE A 725 -10.37 -1.51 -17.22
C ILE A 725 -11.29 -1.95 -16.07
N GLN A 726 -12.61 -1.80 -16.20
CA GLN A 726 -13.54 -2.20 -15.13
C GLN A 726 -13.56 -3.72 -14.89
N LEU A 727 -13.48 -4.53 -15.96
CA LEU A 727 -13.35 -5.99 -15.85
C LEU A 727 -12.06 -6.36 -15.12
N MET A 728 -10.95 -5.70 -15.44
CA MET A 728 -9.67 -5.92 -14.77
C MET A 728 -9.69 -5.49 -13.30
N ALA A 729 -10.32 -4.36 -12.95
CA ALA A 729 -10.49 -3.93 -11.57
C ALA A 729 -11.26 -4.98 -10.73
N GLN A 730 -12.32 -5.57 -11.30
CA GLN A 730 -13.07 -6.66 -10.66
C GLN A 730 -12.20 -7.92 -10.47
N VAL A 731 -11.42 -8.30 -11.49
CA VAL A 731 -10.48 -9.45 -11.43
C VAL A 731 -9.39 -9.24 -10.37
N LEU A 732 -8.76 -8.07 -10.33
CA LEU A 732 -7.69 -7.76 -9.37
C LEU A 732 -8.20 -7.79 -7.92
N MET A 733 -9.39 -7.23 -7.67
CA MET A 733 -10.02 -7.24 -6.35
C MET A 733 -10.48 -8.64 -5.92
N ALA A 734 -10.97 -9.46 -6.86
CA ALA A 734 -11.29 -10.86 -6.61
C ALA A 734 -10.04 -11.67 -6.27
N ILE A 735 -8.95 -11.52 -7.03
CA ILE A 735 -7.67 -12.20 -6.76
C ILE A 735 -7.13 -11.82 -5.37
N GLU A 736 -7.12 -10.53 -5.01
CA GLU A 736 -6.67 -10.10 -3.67
C GLU A 736 -7.56 -10.69 -2.56
N SER A 737 -8.88 -10.54 -2.67
CA SER A 737 -9.82 -10.96 -1.62
C SER A 737 -9.87 -12.49 -1.43
N ILE A 738 -9.90 -13.26 -2.54
CA ILE A 738 -9.86 -14.73 -2.51
C ILE A 738 -8.53 -15.21 -1.94
N HIS A 739 -7.41 -14.52 -2.24
CA HIS A 739 -6.14 -14.87 -1.64
C HIS A 739 -6.12 -14.59 -0.14
N HIS A 740 -6.58 -13.43 0.33
CA HIS A 740 -6.70 -13.15 1.78
C HIS A 740 -7.48 -14.23 2.51
N LEU A 741 -8.62 -14.68 1.97
CA LEU A 741 -9.39 -15.80 2.54
C LEU A 741 -8.56 -17.10 2.57
N SER A 742 -7.80 -17.40 1.51
CA SER A 742 -6.93 -18.59 1.46
C SER A 742 -5.79 -18.54 2.49
N GLN A 743 -5.30 -17.34 2.84
CA GLN A 743 -4.24 -17.14 3.83
C GLN A 743 -4.79 -17.33 5.25
N VAL A 744 -5.94 -16.72 5.55
CA VAL A 744 -6.61 -16.80 6.87
C VAL A 744 -7.09 -18.23 7.16
N LEU A 745 -7.62 -18.95 6.16
CA LEU A 745 -7.93 -20.38 6.30
C LEU A 745 -6.70 -21.31 6.14
N LEU A 746 -5.48 -20.78 5.99
CA LEU A 746 -4.23 -21.54 5.84
C LEU A 746 -4.27 -22.62 4.72
N VAL A 747 -4.94 -22.32 3.59
CA VAL A 747 -5.11 -23.20 2.42
C VAL A 747 -4.39 -22.72 1.15
N SER A 748 -3.61 -21.63 1.20
CA SER A 748 -2.95 -21.05 0.01
C SER A 748 -2.08 -22.04 -0.81
N GLU A 749 -1.50 -23.08 -0.21
CA GLU A 749 -0.79 -24.15 -0.96
C GLU A 749 -1.69 -24.94 -1.92
N ARG A 750 -2.98 -25.09 -1.56
CA ARG A 750 -3.99 -25.77 -2.38
C ARG A 750 -4.52 -24.87 -3.47
N VAL A 751 -4.46 -23.54 -3.29
CA VAL A 751 -5.00 -22.56 -4.24
C VAL A 751 -3.95 -21.45 -4.54
N PRO A 752 -2.83 -21.82 -5.19
CA PRO A 752 -1.69 -20.91 -5.38
C PRO A 752 -2.00 -19.76 -6.36
N VAL A 753 -1.67 -18.52 -5.97
CA VAL A 753 -1.90 -17.34 -6.81
C VAL A 753 -0.73 -17.11 -7.77
N ARG A 754 -0.92 -17.43 -9.05
CA ARG A 754 0.13 -17.32 -10.08
C ARG A 754 0.33 -15.91 -10.65
N VAL A 755 0.43 -14.90 -9.78
CA VAL A 755 0.55 -13.48 -10.18
C VAL A 755 1.72 -13.27 -11.16
N HIS A 756 2.85 -13.93 -10.94
CA HIS A 756 4.06 -13.87 -11.77
C HIS A 756 3.87 -14.33 -13.23
N THR A 757 2.75 -14.98 -13.58
CA THR A 757 2.45 -15.35 -14.97
C THR A 757 1.56 -14.34 -15.71
N LEU A 758 1.03 -13.33 -15.02
CA LEU A 758 -0.01 -12.45 -15.55
C LEU A 758 0.55 -11.23 -16.30
N SER A 759 -0.13 -10.86 -17.38
CA SER A 759 0.08 -9.64 -18.18
C SER A 759 -1.28 -8.96 -18.41
N GLY A 760 -1.45 -7.75 -17.88
CA GLY A 760 -2.69 -6.99 -18.04
C GLY A 760 -2.95 -6.60 -19.49
N GLN A 761 -1.89 -6.23 -20.21
CA GLN A 761 -1.92 -5.94 -21.63
C GLN A 761 -2.43 -7.14 -22.45
N ALA A 762 -2.02 -8.36 -22.10
CA ALA A 762 -2.53 -9.57 -22.74
C ALA A 762 -4.05 -9.77 -22.52
N PHE A 763 -4.57 -9.53 -21.30
CA PHE A 763 -6.02 -9.58 -21.05
C PHE A 763 -6.78 -8.55 -21.89
N HIS A 764 -6.27 -7.31 -21.96
CA HIS A 764 -6.85 -6.27 -22.81
C HIS A 764 -6.81 -6.63 -24.31
N MET A 765 -5.78 -7.33 -24.78
CA MET A 765 -5.73 -7.85 -26.15
C MET A 765 -6.78 -8.93 -26.42
N PHE A 766 -6.94 -9.93 -25.53
CA PHE A 766 -7.97 -10.96 -25.69
C PHE A 766 -9.40 -10.39 -25.66
N LEU A 767 -9.65 -9.36 -24.83
CA LEU A 767 -10.91 -8.61 -24.82
C LEU A 767 -11.13 -7.81 -26.13
N ALA A 768 -10.07 -7.25 -26.71
CA ALA A 768 -10.15 -6.46 -27.94
C ALA A 768 -10.38 -7.32 -29.20
N GLN A 769 -9.76 -8.50 -29.27
CA GLN A 769 -9.80 -9.39 -30.43
C GLN A 769 -11.16 -10.07 -30.64
N LYS A 770 -11.98 -10.21 -29.59
CA LYS A 770 -13.36 -10.77 -29.63
C LYS A 770 -13.47 -12.14 -30.34
N VAL A 771 -12.46 -12.99 -30.18
CA VAL A 771 -12.48 -14.34 -30.77
C VAL A 771 -13.59 -15.16 -30.12
N SER A 772 -14.52 -15.68 -30.92
CA SER A 772 -15.72 -16.39 -30.43
C SER A 772 -15.41 -17.74 -29.77
N ASN A 773 -14.27 -18.35 -30.13
CA ASN A 773 -13.94 -19.75 -29.83
C ASN A 773 -12.73 -19.92 -28.90
N TYR A 774 -12.59 -19.08 -27.86
CA TYR A 774 -11.55 -19.31 -26.84
C TYR A 774 -11.66 -20.71 -26.18
N ARG A 775 -12.88 -21.27 -26.08
CA ARG A 775 -13.14 -22.60 -25.48
C ARG A 775 -12.28 -23.71 -26.06
N ASP A 776 -12.01 -23.69 -27.36
CA ASP A 776 -11.24 -24.73 -28.08
C ASP A 776 -9.73 -24.69 -27.75
N THR A 777 -9.27 -23.63 -27.06
CA THR A 777 -7.88 -23.44 -26.61
C THR A 777 -7.68 -23.60 -25.11
N LEU A 778 -8.75 -23.85 -24.34
CA LEU A 778 -8.68 -24.01 -22.90
C LEU A 778 -8.34 -25.46 -22.50
N PRO A 779 -7.73 -25.68 -21.31
CA PRO A 779 -7.63 -27.00 -20.71
C PRO A 779 -9.01 -27.67 -20.57
N ALA A 780 -9.06 -28.99 -20.81
CA ALA A 780 -10.28 -29.78 -20.64
C ALA A 780 -10.85 -29.64 -19.22
N GLY A 781 -12.18 -29.63 -19.10
CA GLY A 781 -12.91 -29.43 -17.83
C GLY A 781 -12.98 -27.98 -17.35
N LEU A 782 -11.95 -27.16 -17.59
CA LEU A 782 -11.85 -25.81 -17.00
C LEU A 782 -13.03 -24.90 -17.36
N TRP A 783 -13.46 -24.86 -18.62
CA TRP A 783 -14.62 -24.04 -19.02
C TRP A 783 -15.90 -24.49 -18.32
N ASP A 784 -16.09 -25.80 -18.18
CA ASP A 784 -17.33 -26.38 -17.68
C ASP A 784 -17.41 -26.18 -16.15
N ALA A 785 -16.33 -26.44 -15.41
CA ALA A 785 -16.21 -26.10 -13.99
C ALA A 785 -16.40 -24.59 -13.71
N CYS A 786 -15.91 -23.72 -14.59
CA CYS A 786 -16.12 -22.27 -14.52
C CYS A 786 -17.57 -21.82 -14.76
N THR A 787 -18.40 -22.63 -15.43
CA THR A 787 -19.75 -22.23 -15.86
C THR A 787 -20.89 -23.09 -15.28
N GLU A 788 -20.56 -24.18 -14.60
CA GLU A 788 -21.48 -25.03 -13.85
C GLU A 788 -22.30 -24.21 -12.82
N GLY A 789 -23.62 -24.25 -12.93
CA GLY A 789 -24.55 -23.49 -12.09
C GLY A 789 -24.66 -21.99 -12.42
N LEU A 790 -23.95 -21.48 -13.43
CA LEU A 790 -23.89 -20.05 -13.79
C LEU A 790 -24.42 -19.75 -15.21
N GLY A 791 -25.23 -20.64 -15.79
CA GLY A 791 -25.70 -20.55 -17.19
C GLY A 791 -26.35 -19.20 -17.55
N ASP A 792 -27.24 -18.72 -16.68
CA ASP A 792 -28.05 -17.49 -16.84
C ASP A 792 -27.39 -16.23 -16.23
N ALA A 793 -26.29 -16.43 -15.50
CA ALA A 793 -25.53 -15.37 -14.86
C ALA A 793 -24.76 -14.48 -15.87
N PHE A 794 -24.59 -14.96 -17.10
CA PHE A 794 -23.97 -14.20 -18.19
C PHE A 794 -24.92 -13.20 -18.85
N ALA A 795 -24.37 -12.19 -19.50
CA ALA A 795 -25.09 -11.25 -20.37
C ALA A 795 -25.17 -11.79 -21.81
N GLU A 796 -26.25 -11.42 -22.52
CA GLU A 796 -26.37 -11.63 -23.97
C GLU A 796 -25.31 -10.83 -24.75
N GLU A 797 -24.80 -11.42 -25.84
CA GLU A 797 -23.84 -10.72 -26.70
C GLU A 797 -24.51 -9.63 -27.53
N ARG A 798 -23.99 -8.40 -27.45
CA ARG A 798 -24.52 -7.25 -28.19
C ARG A 798 -24.25 -7.38 -29.68
N SER A 799 -25.18 -7.97 -30.42
CA SER A 799 -25.15 -8.09 -31.88
C SER A 799 -24.82 -6.74 -32.54
N VAL A 800 -23.73 -6.68 -33.32
CA VAL A 800 -23.35 -5.45 -34.03
C VAL A 800 -24.39 -5.17 -35.11
N LYS A 801 -25.23 -4.15 -34.91
CA LYS A 801 -26.23 -3.71 -35.89
C LYS A 801 -25.53 -3.10 -37.11
N VAL A 802 -25.23 -3.95 -38.10
CA VAL A 802 -24.69 -3.55 -39.39
C VAL A 802 -25.58 -2.48 -40.03
N LYS A 803 -25.06 -1.26 -40.17
CA LYS A 803 -25.74 -0.19 -40.90
C LYS A 803 -25.83 -0.59 -42.38
N LYS A 804 -26.98 -1.12 -42.81
CA LYS A 804 -27.30 -1.30 -44.22
C LYS A 804 -27.26 0.06 -44.91
N SER A 805 -26.24 0.29 -45.73
CA SER A 805 -26.19 1.42 -46.65
C SER A 805 -27.34 1.33 -47.66
N LYS A 806 -28.19 2.36 -47.72
CA LYS A 806 -29.22 2.44 -48.77
C LYS A 806 -28.55 2.74 -50.11
N ILE A 807 -28.66 1.79 -51.04
CA ILE A 807 -28.28 1.99 -52.44
C ILE A 807 -29.28 2.99 -53.07
N ASN A 808 -28.77 3.98 -53.80
CA ASN A 808 -29.58 5.00 -54.46
C ASN A 808 -30.21 4.50 -55.76
N GLY A 809 -31.51 4.77 -55.94
CA GLY A 809 -32.22 4.67 -57.22
C GLY A 809 -32.90 6.00 -57.58
N LYS A 810 -32.75 6.44 -58.83
CA LYS A 810 -33.52 7.54 -59.47
C LYS A 810 -34.69 6.91 -60.25
N SER A 811 -35.78 7.58 -60.65
CA SER A 811 -36.25 8.99 -60.48
C SER A 811 -37.73 8.96 -59.96
N ILE A 812 -38.76 9.77 -60.24
CA ILE A 812 -39.17 10.86 -61.18
C ILE A 812 -39.87 11.98 -60.36
N GLU A 813 -40.32 13.08 -60.98
CA GLU A 813 -40.72 14.34 -60.32
C GLU A 813 -42.25 14.63 -60.23
N ARG A 814 -42.66 15.18 -59.07
CA ARG A 814 -43.55 16.37 -58.88
C ARG A 814 -45.06 16.29 -59.28
N PRO A 815 -45.95 17.25 -58.87
CA PRO A 815 -45.70 18.51 -58.15
C PRO A 815 -46.46 18.77 -56.83
N SER A 816 -46.00 19.85 -56.19
CA SER A 816 -46.44 20.58 -54.97
C SER A 816 -47.92 20.67 -54.56
N VAL A 817 -48.11 20.76 -53.23
CA VAL A 817 -48.98 21.79 -52.58
C VAL A 817 -48.17 22.45 -51.44
N ARG A 818 -48.36 23.77 -51.21
CA ARG A 818 -47.78 24.52 -50.08
C ARG A 818 -48.83 24.79 -48.99
N LYS A 819 -48.47 24.61 -47.72
CA LYS A 819 -48.95 25.41 -46.58
C LYS A 819 -47.79 25.57 -45.58
N ALA A 820 -47.74 26.70 -44.88
CA ALA A 820 -46.63 27.08 -44.03
C ALA A 820 -47.12 27.60 -42.68
N THR A 821 -46.40 27.29 -41.59
CA THR A 821 -46.52 28.02 -40.32
C THR A 821 -45.22 27.96 -39.52
N ARG A 822 -44.76 29.14 -39.08
CA ARG A 822 -43.77 29.46 -38.02
C ARG A 822 -42.61 28.50 -37.73
N VAL A 823 -41.40 28.99 -37.98
CA VAL A 823 -40.19 28.61 -37.23
C VAL A 823 -40.20 29.30 -35.87
N GLY A 824 -39.88 28.57 -34.80
CA GLY A 824 -39.43 29.12 -33.51
C GLY A 824 -37.95 28.79 -33.32
N ALA A 825 -37.17 29.70 -32.74
CA ALA A 825 -35.73 29.57 -32.64
C ALA A 825 -35.26 29.26 -31.20
N ALA A 826 -34.35 28.30 -31.07
CA ALA A 826 -33.46 28.12 -29.93
C ALA A 826 -32.08 27.72 -30.49
N GLY A 827 -31.05 28.53 -30.23
CA GLY A 827 -29.75 28.40 -30.90
C GLY A 827 -28.73 27.63 -30.06
N SER A 828 -28.13 26.58 -30.63
CA SER A 828 -27.01 25.86 -30.01
C SER A 828 -25.69 26.64 -30.21
N GLN A 829 -25.20 27.32 -29.18
CA GLN A 829 -23.94 28.05 -29.20
C GLN A 829 -22.71 27.15 -28.92
N PHE A 830 -22.43 26.15 -29.76
CA PHE A 830 -21.12 25.49 -29.80
C PHE A 830 -20.78 25.03 -31.23
N GLY A 831 -20.44 25.99 -32.10
CA GLY A 831 -20.24 25.73 -33.53
C GLY A 831 -19.39 26.76 -34.29
N LEU A 832 -18.62 27.60 -33.60
CA LEU A 832 -17.79 28.65 -34.20
C LEU A 832 -16.52 28.90 -33.36
N LEU A 833 -15.40 28.31 -33.80
CA LEU A 833 -14.02 28.76 -33.55
C LEU A 833 -12.95 27.84 -34.19
N ALA A 834 -13.35 26.71 -34.78
CA ALA A 834 -12.47 25.86 -35.59
C ALA A 834 -12.16 26.50 -36.97
N ASN A 835 -11.37 27.59 -36.99
CA ASN A 835 -10.52 28.05 -38.10
C ASN A 835 -9.90 29.43 -37.81
N LEU A 836 -8.59 29.49 -37.52
CA LEU A 836 -7.63 30.56 -37.86
C LEU A 836 -6.20 30.09 -37.46
N PRO A 837 -5.11 30.53 -38.12
CA PRO A 837 -3.80 29.87 -38.02
C PRO A 837 -2.82 30.47 -37.01
N SER A 838 -1.88 29.63 -36.58
CA SER A 838 -0.54 29.90 -36.05
C SER A 838 -0.17 31.35 -35.66
N LEU A 839 -0.09 31.61 -34.35
CA LEU A 839 0.77 32.64 -33.77
C LEU A 839 1.60 32.03 -32.62
N THR A 840 2.93 32.12 -32.74
CA THR A 840 3.88 31.71 -31.71
C THR A 840 4.12 32.83 -30.70
N PHE A 841 4.00 32.59 -29.39
CA PHE A 841 4.79 33.35 -28.40
C PHE A 841 4.97 32.63 -27.05
N LEU A 842 6.20 32.72 -26.54
CA LEU A 842 6.69 32.55 -25.17
C LEU A 842 6.10 31.45 -24.24
N SER A 843 6.84 30.34 -24.21
CA SER A 843 7.30 29.64 -23.00
C SER A 843 7.23 30.43 -21.67
N THR A 844 6.52 29.88 -20.69
CA THR A 844 6.83 30.02 -19.25
C THR A 844 6.77 28.64 -18.60
N SER A 845 7.85 28.19 -17.98
CA SER A 845 7.92 26.85 -17.35
C SER A 845 7.52 26.92 -15.88
N CYS A 846 6.30 26.46 -15.54
CA CYS A 846 5.96 26.14 -14.16
C CYS A 846 6.38 24.71 -13.85
N ILE A 847 7.57 24.57 -13.26
CA ILE A 847 7.96 23.34 -12.57
C ILE A 847 7.22 23.34 -11.23
N VAL A 848 6.38 22.34 -10.99
CA VAL A 848 5.78 22.06 -9.68
C VAL A 848 6.60 20.94 -9.05
N CYS A 849 7.07 21.18 -7.84
CA CYS A 849 7.92 20.28 -7.05
C CYS A 849 7.10 19.45 -6.06
#